data_AF-A0A4W5QXB2-F1
#
_entry.id   AF-A0A4W5QXB2-F1
#
_cell.length_a   1.000
_cell.length_b   1.000
_cell.length_c   1.000
_cell.angle_alpha   90.00
_cell.angle_beta   90.00
_cell.angle_gamma   90.00
#
_symmetry.space_group_name_H-M   'P 1'
#
loop_
_entity.id
_entity.type
_entity.pdbx_description
1 polymer ?
#
loop_
_entity_poly.entity_id
_entity_poly.type
_entity_poly.pdbx_seq_one_letter_code
_entity_poly.pdbx_strand_id
1 'polypeptide(L)'
;MQVLWNKRKDLRCAVVKPSYSAATVSEHAVQLREYEEKDPEKCLPVLLLIEDCDKEYLDVLRNELEFAINTKKIKQGTPCFILLSCRRSHNPEKMCKDSPLQNVAVTHKLSKEEKRQFAGKREKLEEQYQPEFILTFVLMSEEFEHQKIVEYVAQFVKHLLQGIDHEAVVTRLIRYVALLNTYVQNSFISQSHCEALLVFTIHMDRFRQHAFERSLSEQAKLVFIHLRDDKTHIESIRIIHPLVAKEILQQLLGDQKQQSGLAMDLLHEDVLFEHRFGKEDYAKFLRALFMRRCRVSKGDESNSFFSPLIEHVREKETPDKAIELLKEAYKRFNKDAFFAQQLARLNYSHEKFEEAKDWAEIAAKQMPNNSYILDTKGQVYRRWFNAKCKAIEKVPKTAENTADAIETALKAMECFRECEKSAISDLENMNNSGFFAAVEVGCSLLKLIFSLRVFSSKTYGHSECMKYLLTDYIPEEVKNPWENFHSNLKGLQITLHEALDSEMKINHPMTWLVRKSSEYGKYFSDASLNIAPKLCQSNPGSLTPFMKRMIIYRLGGGNITSIFSLLTDQKERDQVKVLENIISLYPSNPLMARLDQMDLVNYIAAHIALSCLTTQSPKLGALKDLQKLSQQFPTEKRKCLSSALFLLILLFWPENQDTDPEKETKYNIVLSAVEYLKRSYWTKMKDIPQRKKRIYTHFFLSNGSGWDKIVHKSKVETITKVLSISEKRMKWFSGEVWKMPEMAKLLRTVSGWTEDGIVYLEGPKEKKFTIPHLKAASVPYGNENITFYLGFTFRGPVAYNITVKK
;
A
#
# COMPACT_ATOMS: atom_id res chain seq x y z
N MET A 1 -6.28 30.73 13.00
CA MET A 1 -6.80 31.33 14.26
C MET A 1 -8.02 32.25 14.12
N GLN A 2 -8.22 32.98 13.01
CA GLN A 2 -9.37 33.91 12.87
C GLN A 2 -10.76 33.26 13.05
N VAL A 3 -10.94 32.00 12.65
CA VAL A 3 -12.23 31.29 12.78
C VAL A 3 -12.67 31.14 14.23
N LEU A 4 -11.76 30.75 15.13
CA LEU A 4 -12.06 30.63 16.56
C LEU A 4 -12.48 31.98 17.14
N TRP A 5 -11.77 33.05 16.77
CA TRP A 5 -12.08 34.40 17.18
C TRP A 5 -13.48 34.80 16.72
N ASN A 6 -13.82 34.58 15.46
CA ASN A 6 -15.12 34.96 14.90
C ASN A 6 -16.29 34.20 15.56
N LYS A 7 -16.08 32.96 16.01
CA LYS A 7 -17.14 32.09 16.58
C LYS A 7 -17.26 32.12 18.10
N ARG A 8 -16.38 32.84 18.81
CA ARG A 8 -16.34 32.90 20.28
C ARG A 8 -17.63 33.39 20.96
N LYS A 9 -18.52 34.06 20.23
CA LYS A 9 -19.81 34.54 20.74
C LYS A 9 -20.91 33.46 20.69
N ASP A 10 -20.78 32.52 19.76
CA ASP A 10 -21.79 31.49 19.49
C ASP A 10 -21.39 30.14 20.09
N LEU A 11 -20.09 29.92 20.32
CA LEU A 11 -19.48 28.66 20.73
C LEU A 11 -18.40 28.92 21.78
N ARG A 12 -18.13 27.91 22.62
CA ARG A 12 -16.88 27.86 23.40
C ARG A 12 -15.76 27.40 22.47
N CYS A 13 -14.60 28.02 22.50
CA CYS A 13 -13.51 27.75 21.54
C CYS A 13 -12.21 27.42 22.27
N ALA A 14 -11.47 26.39 21.82
CA ALA A 14 -10.14 26.07 22.32
C ALA A 14 -9.22 25.49 21.24
N VAL A 15 -7.91 25.64 21.43
CA VAL A 15 -6.88 24.99 20.61
C VAL A 15 -6.35 23.78 21.38
N VAL A 16 -6.39 22.62 20.74
CA VAL A 16 -5.89 21.37 21.31
C VAL A 16 -4.37 21.37 21.25
N LYS A 17 -3.73 21.08 22.38
CA LYS A 17 -2.29 20.82 22.46
C LYS A 17 -2.05 19.30 22.38
N PRO A 18 -1.53 18.76 21.26
CA PRO A 18 -1.35 17.31 21.09
C PRO A 18 -0.29 16.69 22.01
N SER A 19 0.44 17.50 22.77
CA SER A 19 1.35 17.02 23.81
C SER A 19 0.65 16.39 25.01
N TYR A 20 -0.65 16.67 25.21
CA TYR A 20 -1.46 16.06 26.26
C TYR A 20 -2.13 14.78 25.75
N SER A 21 -2.54 13.91 26.67
CA SER A 21 -3.30 12.70 26.31
C SER A 21 -4.71 13.08 25.82
N ALA A 22 -5.28 12.24 24.96
CA ALA A 22 -6.65 12.43 24.47
C ALA A 22 -7.69 12.45 25.62
N ALA A 23 -7.48 11.65 26.67
CA ALA A 23 -8.32 11.63 27.87
C ALA A 23 -8.29 12.97 28.60
N THR A 24 -7.09 13.54 28.82
CA THR A 24 -6.93 14.86 29.45
C THR A 24 -7.58 15.97 28.61
N VAL A 25 -7.42 15.92 27.29
CA VAL A 25 -8.08 16.89 26.40
C VAL A 25 -9.60 16.74 26.42
N SER A 26 -10.12 15.52 26.49
CA SER A 26 -11.56 15.25 26.63
C SER A 26 -12.11 15.84 27.93
N GLU A 27 -11.43 15.61 29.05
CA GLU A 27 -11.81 16.18 30.36
C GLU A 27 -11.87 17.71 30.31
N HIS A 28 -10.82 18.36 29.77
CA HIS A 28 -10.80 19.82 29.63
C HIS A 28 -11.92 20.32 28.71
N ALA A 29 -12.22 19.61 27.62
CA ALA A 29 -13.28 19.99 26.70
C ALA A 29 -14.66 19.91 27.38
N VAL A 30 -14.90 18.90 28.21
CA VAL A 30 -16.14 18.77 29.00
C VAL A 30 -16.24 19.89 30.03
N GLN A 31 -15.17 20.17 30.77
CA GLN A 31 -15.15 21.26 31.75
C GLN A 31 -15.40 22.63 31.08
N LEU A 32 -14.82 22.86 29.90
CA LEU A 32 -15.04 24.08 29.13
C LEU A 32 -16.48 24.21 28.64
N ARG A 33 -17.13 23.09 28.29
CA ARG A 33 -18.54 23.07 27.89
C ARG A 33 -19.46 23.50 29.04
N GLU A 34 -19.15 23.06 30.25
CA GLU A 34 -19.97 23.25 31.47
C GLU A 34 -19.57 24.51 32.26
N TYR A 35 -18.69 25.32 31.68
CA TYR A 35 -18.26 26.57 32.29
C TYR A 35 -19.44 27.55 32.30
N GLU A 36 -19.88 27.92 33.51
CA GLU A 36 -20.99 28.83 33.84
C GLU A 36 -22.41 28.32 33.52
N GLU A 37 -22.57 27.17 32.86
CA GLU A 37 -23.86 26.52 32.61
C GLU A 37 -23.76 25.03 32.95
N LYS A 38 -24.63 24.56 33.85
CA LYS A 38 -24.61 23.18 34.37
C LYS A 38 -25.73 22.31 33.79
N ASP A 39 -26.74 22.91 33.15
CA ASP A 39 -27.77 22.18 32.43
C ASP A 39 -27.17 21.61 31.12
N PRO A 40 -27.03 20.28 30.99
CA PRO A 40 -26.39 19.66 29.84
C PRO A 40 -27.06 19.99 28.51
N GLU A 41 -28.35 20.33 28.51
CA GLU A 41 -29.12 20.67 27.31
C GLU A 41 -28.96 22.15 26.89
N LYS A 42 -28.53 23.03 27.81
CA LYS A 42 -28.33 24.46 27.54
C LYS A 42 -26.87 24.85 27.29
N CYS A 43 -25.93 23.97 27.61
CA CYS A 43 -24.51 24.20 27.38
C CYS A 43 -24.20 24.43 25.89
N LEU A 44 -23.45 25.49 25.59
CA LEU A 44 -22.97 25.77 24.25
C LEU A 44 -21.98 24.68 23.77
N PRO A 45 -21.97 24.33 22.47
CA PRO A 45 -20.99 23.40 21.94
C PRO A 45 -19.56 23.96 22.03
N VAL A 46 -18.58 23.06 22.17
CA VAL A 46 -17.16 23.41 22.18
C VAL A 46 -16.53 23.13 20.82
N LEU A 47 -15.96 24.16 20.20
CA LEU A 47 -15.15 24.09 18.99
C LEU A 47 -13.67 23.89 19.35
N LEU A 48 -13.14 22.72 19.02
CA LEU A 48 -11.75 22.35 19.22
C LEU A 48 -10.98 22.45 17.90
N LEU A 49 -9.99 23.34 17.83
CA LEU A 49 -9.02 23.38 16.73
C LEU A 49 -7.88 22.40 17.02
N ILE A 50 -7.65 21.45 16.11
CA ILE A 50 -6.53 20.51 16.18
C ILE A 50 -5.60 20.76 15.00
N GLU A 51 -4.35 21.11 15.27
CA GLU A 51 -3.32 21.40 14.26
C GLU A 51 -2.30 20.25 14.15
N ASP A 52 -2.07 19.80 12.92
CA ASP A 52 -1.05 18.83 12.48
C ASP A 52 -0.88 17.59 13.36
N CYS A 53 -2.01 17.00 13.77
CA CYS A 53 -2.05 15.82 14.63
C CYS A 53 -2.35 14.54 13.84
N ASP A 54 -1.79 13.41 14.30
CA ASP A 54 -2.02 12.10 13.70
C ASP A 54 -3.49 11.65 13.83
N LYS A 55 -3.97 10.94 12.81
CA LYS A 55 -5.36 10.46 12.75
C LYS A 55 -5.72 9.57 13.94
N GLU A 56 -4.76 8.79 14.44
CA GLU A 56 -4.97 7.90 15.59
C GLU A 56 -5.33 8.69 16.84
N TYR A 57 -4.61 9.78 17.12
CA TYR A 57 -4.94 10.66 18.23
C TYR A 57 -6.33 11.29 18.09
N LEU A 58 -6.70 11.72 16.87
CA LEU A 58 -8.03 12.25 16.59
C LEU A 58 -9.14 11.21 16.79
N ASP A 59 -8.93 9.97 16.35
CA ASP A 59 -9.89 8.88 16.51
C ASP A 59 -10.05 8.52 18.00
N VAL A 60 -8.96 8.48 18.78
CA VAL A 60 -9.01 8.29 20.24
C VAL A 60 -9.72 9.45 20.91
N LEU A 61 -9.38 10.70 20.60
CA LEU A 61 -10.04 11.88 21.17
C LEU A 61 -11.55 11.88 20.87
N ARG A 62 -11.96 11.48 19.66
CA ARG A 62 -13.38 11.35 19.34
C ARG A 62 -14.07 10.32 20.24
N ASN A 63 -13.46 9.15 20.43
CA ASN A 63 -14.00 8.11 21.29
C ASN A 63 -14.10 8.56 22.77
N GLU A 64 -13.07 9.24 23.27
CA GLU A 64 -13.05 9.79 24.64
C GLU A 64 -14.16 10.83 24.84
N LEU A 65 -14.38 11.72 23.85
CA LEU A 65 -15.45 12.72 23.90
C LEU A 65 -16.84 12.09 23.78
N GLU A 66 -17.01 11.10 22.90
CA GLU A 66 -18.26 10.33 22.77
C GLU A 66 -18.59 9.61 24.07
N PHE A 67 -17.61 8.93 24.69
CA PHE A 67 -17.77 8.25 25.97
C PHE A 67 -18.21 9.22 27.08
N ALA A 68 -17.50 10.35 27.21
CA ALA A 68 -17.78 11.35 28.24
C ALA A 68 -19.17 12.01 28.13
N ILE A 69 -19.75 12.06 26.93
CA ILE A 69 -21.10 12.62 26.70
C ILE A 69 -22.18 11.54 26.85
N ASN A 70 -21.92 10.32 26.40
CA ASN A 70 -22.87 9.22 26.51
C ASN A 70 -23.23 8.92 27.98
N THR A 71 -22.31 9.15 28.92
CA THR A 71 -22.60 9.06 30.36
C THR A 71 -23.56 10.12 30.90
N LYS A 72 -23.81 11.21 30.14
CA LYS A 72 -24.60 12.37 30.59
C LYS A 72 -26.06 12.38 30.12
N LYS A 73 -26.54 11.32 29.44
CA LYS A 73 -27.94 11.14 29.02
C LYS A 73 -28.52 12.33 28.22
N ILE A 74 -27.69 12.98 27.40
CA ILE A 74 -28.09 14.12 26.56
C ILE A 74 -29.03 13.64 25.44
N LYS A 75 -30.00 14.47 25.05
CA LYS A 75 -30.90 14.18 23.94
C LYS A 75 -30.13 13.87 22.66
N GLN A 76 -30.55 12.80 21.98
CA GLN A 76 -29.94 12.38 20.73
C GLN A 76 -30.04 13.49 19.67
N GLY A 77 -28.90 13.87 19.08
CA GLY A 77 -28.81 14.92 18.07
C GLY A 77 -28.33 16.28 18.60
N THR A 78 -28.18 16.48 19.90
CA THR A 78 -27.63 17.73 20.47
C THR A 78 -26.12 17.85 20.19
N PRO A 79 -25.65 18.92 19.50
CA PRO A 79 -24.24 19.10 19.20
C PRO A 79 -23.44 19.48 20.47
N CYS A 80 -22.50 18.63 20.89
CA CYS A 80 -21.67 18.90 22.08
C CYS A 80 -20.26 19.39 21.72
N PHE A 81 -19.65 18.78 20.71
CA PHE A 81 -18.28 19.07 20.30
C PHE A 81 -18.18 19.23 18.78
N ILE A 82 -17.39 20.20 18.34
CA ILE A 82 -17.06 20.42 16.94
C ILE A 82 -15.55 20.31 16.82
N LEU A 83 -15.07 19.33 16.05
CA LEU A 83 -13.64 19.12 15.82
C LEU A 83 -13.24 19.75 14.48
N LEU A 84 -12.47 20.83 14.54
CA LEU A 84 -11.86 21.44 13.37
C LEU A 84 -10.40 20.95 13.25
N SER A 85 -10.18 19.94 12.41
CA SER A 85 -8.86 19.34 12.21
C SER A 85 -8.15 19.96 11.00
N CYS A 86 -7.10 20.73 11.25
CA CYS A 86 -6.16 21.21 10.24
C CYS A 86 -4.99 20.22 10.15
N ARG A 87 -5.03 19.31 9.18
CA ARG A 87 -3.98 18.29 8.99
C ARG A 87 -3.32 18.40 7.62
N ARG A 88 -2.03 18.09 7.55
CA ARG A 88 -1.37 17.84 6.27
C ARG A 88 -1.96 16.58 5.64
N SER A 89 -2.38 16.70 4.39
CA SER A 89 -2.82 15.56 3.59
C SER A 89 -1.96 15.46 2.34
N HIS A 90 -1.57 14.23 1.99
CA HIS A 90 -0.86 13.94 0.75
C HIS A 90 -1.73 14.15 -0.49
N ASN A 91 -3.06 14.15 -0.34
CA ASN A 91 -3.99 14.39 -1.44
C ASN A 91 -5.29 15.03 -0.89
N PRO A 92 -5.25 16.33 -0.53
CA PRO A 92 -6.38 17.01 0.10
C PRO A 92 -7.61 17.02 -0.81
N GLU A 93 -7.41 17.24 -2.11
CA GLU A 93 -8.51 17.21 -3.09
C GLU A 93 -9.23 15.88 -3.12
N LYS A 94 -8.49 14.75 -3.10
CA LYS A 94 -9.10 13.43 -3.04
C LYS A 94 -9.87 13.23 -1.76
N MET A 95 -9.34 13.67 -0.61
CA MET A 95 -10.07 13.57 0.66
C MET A 95 -11.37 14.39 0.65
N CYS A 96 -11.35 15.56 0.01
CA CYS A 96 -12.56 16.34 -0.24
C CYS A 96 -13.50 15.63 -1.21
N LYS A 97 -13.01 15.07 -2.31
CA LYS A 97 -13.83 14.25 -3.22
C LYS A 97 -14.38 12.99 -2.55
N ASP A 98 -13.69 12.46 -1.54
CA ASP A 98 -14.11 11.30 -0.76
C ASP A 98 -15.16 11.68 0.30
N SER A 99 -15.11 12.90 0.85
CA SER A 99 -16.08 13.41 1.85
C SER A 99 -16.22 14.95 1.75
N PRO A 100 -16.97 15.46 0.76
CA PRO A 100 -16.97 16.89 0.41
C PRO A 100 -17.64 17.77 1.45
N LEU A 101 -18.52 17.20 2.27
CA LEU A 101 -19.20 17.90 3.36
C LEU A 101 -18.36 17.96 4.66
N GLN A 102 -17.29 17.15 4.76
CA GLN A 102 -16.48 17.04 5.99
C GLN A 102 -15.08 17.60 5.83
N ASN A 103 -14.58 17.74 4.59
CA ASN A 103 -13.23 18.19 4.31
C ASN A 103 -13.26 19.39 3.39
N VAL A 104 -12.43 20.38 3.69
CA VAL A 104 -12.10 21.50 2.79
C VAL A 104 -10.65 21.36 2.38
N ALA A 105 -10.38 21.39 1.07
CA ALA A 105 -9.04 21.24 0.54
C ALA A 105 -8.38 22.62 0.56
N VAL A 106 -7.38 22.78 1.42
CA VAL A 106 -6.48 23.93 1.36
C VAL A 106 -5.28 23.49 0.53
N THR A 107 -5.07 24.15 -0.61
CA THR A 107 -3.96 23.86 -1.53
C THR A 107 -3.23 25.16 -1.88
N HIS A 108 -2.09 25.05 -2.55
CA HIS A 108 -1.38 26.22 -3.08
C HIS A 108 -2.09 26.90 -4.26
N LYS A 109 -3.10 26.24 -4.85
CA LYS A 109 -3.91 26.80 -5.93
C LYS A 109 -5.05 27.62 -5.37
N LEU A 110 -5.18 28.83 -5.90
CA LEU A 110 -6.17 29.80 -5.49
C LEU A 110 -7.37 29.74 -6.46
N SER A 111 -8.59 29.73 -5.90
CA SER A 111 -9.80 29.96 -6.66
C SER A 111 -9.81 31.36 -7.29
N LYS A 112 -10.68 31.59 -8.28
CA LYS A 112 -10.81 32.92 -8.91
C LYS A 112 -11.12 34.02 -7.89
N GLU A 113 -11.92 33.70 -6.88
CA GLU A 113 -12.27 34.64 -5.82
C GLU A 113 -11.07 34.90 -4.89
N GLU A 114 -10.37 33.84 -4.46
CA GLU A 114 -9.16 33.98 -3.66
C GLU A 114 -8.10 34.78 -4.41
N LYS A 115 -7.88 34.55 -5.70
CA LYS A 115 -6.95 35.35 -6.52
C LYS A 115 -7.28 36.84 -6.48
N ARG A 116 -8.56 37.22 -6.59
CA ARG A 116 -9.00 38.61 -6.48
C ARG A 116 -8.70 39.18 -5.09
N GLN A 117 -8.95 38.41 -4.04
CA GLN A 117 -8.68 38.82 -2.65
C GLN A 117 -7.18 38.95 -2.37
N PHE A 118 -6.38 38.02 -2.88
CA PHE A 118 -4.92 38.05 -2.78
C PHE A 118 -4.33 39.24 -3.54
N ALA A 119 -4.79 39.53 -4.75
CA ALA A 119 -4.37 40.70 -5.52
C ALA A 119 -4.66 42.00 -4.75
N GLY A 120 -5.90 42.20 -4.29
CA GLY A 120 -6.24 43.40 -3.52
C GLY A 120 -5.53 43.49 -2.16
N LYS A 121 -5.12 42.36 -1.57
CA LYS A 121 -4.31 42.36 -0.35
C LYS A 121 -2.83 42.62 -0.66
N ARG A 122 -2.34 42.20 -1.82
CA ARG A 122 -0.97 42.45 -2.31
C ARG A 122 -0.73 43.94 -2.49
N GLU A 123 -1.62 44.62 -3.21
CA GLU A 123 -1.55 46.09 -3.40
C GLU A 123 -1.40 46.82 -2.06
N LYS A 124 -2.25 46.47 -1.08
CA LYS A 124 -2.18 47.06 0.27
C LYS A 124 -0.90 46.74 1.04
N LEU A 125 -0.29 45.58 0.80
CA LEU A 125 0.95 45.19 1.47
C LEU A 125 2.16 45.85 0.83
N GLU A 126 2.18 45.97 -0.50
CA GLU A 126 3.24 46.63 -1.26
C GLU A 126 3.28 48.16 -1.01
N GLU A 127 2.16 48.78 -0.61
CA GLU A 127 2.13 50.15 -0.09
C GLU A 127 2.90 50.33 1.24
N GLN A 128 2.99 49.28 2.06
CA GLN A 128 3.52 49.35 3.42
C GLN A 128 4.90 48.68 3.58
N TYR A 129 5.21 47.70 2.74
CA TYR A 129 6.39 46.86 2.86
C TYR A 129 7.01 46.64 1.48
N GLN A 130 8.34 46.65 1.39
CA GLN A 130 9.00 46.25 0.16
C GLN A 130 8.73 44.76 -0.14
N PRO A 131 8.63 44.35 -1.43
CA PRO A 131 8.25 43.00 -1.83
C PRO A 131 9.06 41.90 -1.12
N GLU A 132 10.34 42.14 -0.85
CA GLU A 132 11.28 41.22 -0.20
C GLU A 132 10.82 40.82 1.22
N PHE A 133 10.11 41.70 1.93
CA PHE A 133 9.59 41.44 3.28
C PHE A 133 8.27 40.64 3.28
N ILE A 134 7.62 40.50 2.12
CA ILE A 134 6.37 39.77 1.95
C ILE A 134 6.52 38.55 1.03
N LEU A 135 7.76 38.05 0.86
CA LEU A 135 8.12 36.94 -0.02
C LEU A 135 7.14 35.76 0.02
N THR A 136 6.83 35.23 1.21
CA THR A 136 5.92 34.07 1.33
C THR A 136 4.51 34.39 0.82
N PHE A 137 4.04 35.62 1.02
CA PHE A 137 2.74 36.07 0.52
C PHE A 137 2.78 36.21 -1.01
N VAL A 138 3.85 36.77 -1.57
CA VAL A 138 4.05 36.88 -3.03
C VAL A 138 4.06 35.49 -3.68
N LEU A 139 4.85 34.55 -3.14
CA LEU A 139 4.92 33.17 -3.62
C LEU A 139 3.56 32.48 -3.61
N MET A 140 2.76 32.68 -2.56
CA MET A 140 1.42 32.14 -2.44
C MET A 140 0.43 32.80 -3.42
N SER A 141 0.53 34.12 -3.63
CA SER A 141 -0.33 34.85 -4.58
C SER A 141 -0.12 34.41 -6.03
N GLU A 142 1.09 33.97 -6.36
CA GLU A 142 1.47 33.41 -7.67
C GLU A 142 1.27 31.88 -7.73
N GLU A 143 0.58 31.29 -6.75
CA GLU A 143 0.30 29.84 -6.67
C GLU A 143 1.55 28.94 -6.73
N PHE A 144 2.70 29.48 -6.34
CA PHE A 144 4.00 28.83 -6.49
C PHE A 144 4.32 28.39 -7.94
N GLU A 145 3.74 29.08 -8.93
CA GLU A 145 3.95 28.76 -10.34
C GLU A 145 5.41 29.00 -10.73
N HIS A 146 6.12 27.90 -11.01
CA HIS A 146 7.58 27.90 -11.17
C HIS A 146 8.06 28.98 -12.13
N GLN A 147 7.41 29.12 -13.29
CA GLN A 147 7.80 30.08 -14.31
C GLN A 147 7.72 31.54 -13.83
N LYS A 148 6.79 31.86 -12.94
CA LYS A 148 6.56 33.23 -12.45
C LYS A 148 7.45 33.58 -11.28
N ILE A 149 7.76 32.61 -10.42
CA ILE A 149 8.50 32.88 -9.18
C ILE A 149 10.01 32.70 -9.31
N VAL A 150 10.50 31.98 -10.33
CA VAL A 150 11.95 31.72 -10.48
C VAL A 150 12.76 33.01 -10.58
N GLU A 151 12.35 33.94 -11.44
CA GLU A 151 13.05 35.22 -11.61
C GLU A 151 13.02 36.05 -10.32
N TYR A 152 11.86 36.07 -9.65
CA TYR A 152 11.68 36.78 -8.39
C TYR A 152 12.55 36.21 -7.27
N VAL A 153 12.56 34.89 -7.08
CA VAL A 153 13.39 34.22 -6.07
C VAL A 153 14.88 34.38 -6.41
N ALA A 154 15.26 34.28 -7.68
CA ALA A 154 16.63 34.49 -8.13
C ALA A 154 17.11 35.91 -7.80
N GLN A 155 16.30 36.93 -8.10
CA GLN A 155 16.65 38.32 -7.80
C GLN A 155 16.68 38.60 -6.29
N PHE A 156 15.70 38.09 -5.54
CA PHE A 156 15.67 38.18 -4.09
C PHE A 156 16.94 37.59 -3.47
N VAL A 157 17.31 36.36 -3.87
CA VAL A 157 18.51 35.70 -3.37
C VAL A 157 19.78 36.43 -3.80
N LYS A 158 19.83 36.97 -5.02
CA LYS A 158 20.97 37.76 -5.50
C LYS A 158 21.21 39.00 -4.64
N HIS A 159 20.16 39.71 -4.26
CA HIS A 159 20.26 40.84 -3.34
C HIS A 159 20.63 40.38 -1.92
N LEU A 160 20.01 39.29 -1.45
CA LEU A 160 20.26 38.72 -0.13
C LEU A 160 21.72 38.28 0.06
N LEU A 161 22.36 37.79 -0.99
CA LEU A 161 23.75 37.31 -0.99
C LEU A 161 24.76 38.38 -1.44
N GLN A 162 24.32 39.62 -1.70
CA GLN A 162 25.21 40.67 -2.19
C GLN A 162 26.36 40.92 -1.19
N GLY A 163 27.60 40.89 -1.70
CA GLY A 163 28.81 41.13 -0.90
C GLY A 163 29.16 39.99 0.07
N ILE A 164 28.60 38.80 -0.10
CA ILE A 164 28.92 37.66 0.75
C ILE A 164 30.36 37.19 0.54
N ASP A 165 31.08 36.94 1.64
CA ASP A 165 32.40 36.32 1.60
C ASP A 165 32.26 34.81 1.39
N HIS A 166 32.73 34.31 0.24
CA HIS A 166 32.61 32.90 -0.14
C HIS A 166 33.49 31.95 0.69
N GLU A 167 34.55 32.46 1.32
CA GLU A 167 35.51 31.69 2.12
C GLU A 167 35.15 31.65 3.61
N ALA A 168 34.21 32.51 4.04
CA ALA A 168 33.79 32.58 5.43
C ALA A 168 33.11 31.28 5.92
N VAL A 169 33.42 30.88 7.17
CA VAL A 169 32.79 29.72 7.83
C VAL A 169 31.26 29.89 7.93
N VAL A 170 30.77 31.12 8.10
CA VAL A 170 29.33 31.43 8.10
C VAL A 170 28.69 31.13 6.74
N THR A 171 29.39 31.40 5.63
CA THR A 171 28.91 31.07 4.29
C THR A 171 28.88 29.56 4.06
N ARG A 172 29.87 28.83 4.60
CA ARG A 172 29.82 27.36 4.65
C ARG A 172 28.60 26.84 5.44
N LEU A 173 28.28 27.45 6.58
CA LEU A 173 27.05 27.15 7.34
C LEU A 173 25.79 27.39 6.50
N ILE A 174 25.70 28.53 5.78
CA ILE A 174 24.59 28.81 4.86
C ILE A 174 24.47 27.71 3.80
N ARG A 175 25.58 27.30 3.18
CA ARG A 175 25.59 26.22 2.17
C ARG A 175 25.06 24.90 2.74
N TYR A 176 25.45 24.51 3.96
CA TYR A 176 24.96 23.29 4.61
C TYR A 176 23.47 23.33 4.94
N VAL A 177 22.98 24.45 5.50
CA VAL A 177 21.54 24.63 5.78
C VAL A 177 20.75 24.64 4.47
N ALA A 178 21.26 25.30 3.43
CA ALA A 178 20.67 25.34 2.10
C ALA A 178 20.58 23.95 1.46
N LEU A 179 21.65 23.14 1.55
CA LEU A 179 21.67 21.77 1.04
C LEU A 179 20.60 20.90 1.73
N LEU A 180 20.55 20.94 3.06
CA LEU A 180 19.56 20.19 3.84
C LEU A 180 18.14 20.66 3.53
N ASN A 181 17.87 21.97 3.55
CA ASN A 181 16.53 22.51 3.33
C ASN A 181 16.03 22.38 1.88
N THR A 182 16.95 22.25 0.91
CA THR A 182 16.62 21.95 -0.49
C THR A 182 16.03 20.55 -0.63
N TYR A 183 16.63 19.55 0.03
CA TYR A 183 16.31 18.13 -0.21
C TYR A 183 15.55 17.43 0.91
N VAL A 184 15.59 17.99 2.13
CA VAL A 184 14.94 17.47 3.33
C VAL A 184 14.00 18.54 3.86
N GLN A 185 12.73 18.44 3.47
CA GLN A 185 11.69 19.38 3.90
C GLN A 185 11.60 19.47 5.43
N ASN A 186 11.44 20.70 5.94
CA ASN A 186 11.39 21.04 7.37
C ASN A 186 12.64 20.64 8.17
N SER A 187 13.77 20.32 7.53
CA SER A 187 15.02 20.15 8.25
C SER A 187 15.47 21.47 8.89
N PHE A 188 16.21 21.35 9.98
CA PHE A 188 16.81 22.47 10.71
C PHE A 188 18.13 22.00 11.32
N ILE A 189 18.97 22.95 11.71
CA ILE A 189 20.18 22.69 12.47
C ILE A 189 20.03 23.40 13.81
N SER A 190 20.30 22.72 14.93
CA SER A 190 20.22 23.38 16.23
C SER A 190 21.28 24.48 16.33
N GLN A 191 20.96 25.56 17.05
CA GLN A 191 21.90 26.67 17.24
C GLN A 191 23.23 26.18 17.81
N SER A 192 23.18 25.22 18.74
CA SER A 192 24.39 24.64 19.33
C SER A 192 25.29 23.89 18.32
N HIS A 193 24.75 23.26 17.27
CA HIS A 193 25.58 22.71 16.18
C HIS A 193 26.23 23.83 15.36
N CYS A 194 25.49 24.91 15.13
CA CYS A 194 25.99 26.08 14.40
C CYS A 194 27.12 26.75 15.18
N GLU A 195 26.96 26.92 16.49
CA GLU A 195 27.98 27.43 17.40
C GLU A 195 29.23 26.55 17.41
N ALA A 196 29.06 25.23 17.40
CA ALA A 196 30.18 24.29 17.33
C ALA A 196 30.97 24.45 16.02
N LEU A 197 30.29 24.57 14.88
CA LEU A 197 30.93 24.79 13.57
C LEU A 197 31.67 26.13 13.50
N LEU A 198 31.15 27.16 14.17
CA LEU A 198 31.77 28.49 14.27
C LEU A 198 32.87 28.57 15.33
N VAL A 199 33.23 27.43 15.95
CA VAL A 199 34.34 27.27 16.92
C VAL A 199 34.18 28.14 18.17
N PHE A 200 32.95 28.26 18.69
CA PHE A 200 32.74 28.91 19.97
C PHE A 200 33.24 28.03 21.14
N THR A 201 34.20 28.54 21.93
CA THR A 201 34.53 27.95 23.24
C THR A 201 33.36 28.13 24.19
N ILE A 202 32.92 27.04 24.83
CA ILE A 202 31.87 27.03 25.85
C ILE A 202 32.34 27.92 27.02
N HIS A 203 31.89 29.18 27.05
CA HIS A 203 31.93 30.03 28.25
C HIS A 203 30.50 30.45 28.63
N MET A 204 30.24 30.38 29.93
CA MET A 204 29.02 30.81 30.65
C MET A 204 28.76 32.31 30.39
N ASP A 205 27.59 32.94 30.50
CA ASP A 205 26.24 32.60 30.94
C ASP A 205 25.31 33.74 30.41
N ARG A 206 23.99 33.53 30.35
CA ARG A 206 22.91 34.51 30.03
C ARG A 206 22.83 35.22 28.66
N PHE A 207 23.88 35.29 27.82
CA PHE A 207 23.84 36.05 26.55
C PHE A 207 24.08 35.23 25.26
N ARG A 208 23.94 33.90 25.30
CA ARG A 208 24.29 33.00 24.18
C ARG A 208 23.61 33.33 22.86
N GLN A 209 22.30 33.64 22.87
CA GLN A 209 21.57 33.97 21.65
C GLN A 209 22.13 35.24 20.98
N HIS A 210 22.43 36.27 21.75
CA HIS A 210 23.05 37.50 21.24
C HIS A 210 24.49 37.28 20.74
N ALA A 211 25.24 36.35 21.34
CA ALA A 211 26.58 36.00 20.88
C ALA A 211 26.54 35.27 19.54
N PHE A 212 25.62 34.31 19.38
CA PHE A 212 25.40 33.61 18.12
C PHE A 212 24.99 34.60 17.02
N GLU A 213 23.95 35.41 17.24
CA GLU A 213 23.49 36.41 16.27
C GLU A 213 24.59 37.40 15.87
N ARG A 214 25.45 37.83 16.81
CA ARG A 214 26.58 38.74 16.50
C ARG A 214 27.66 38.14 15.62
N SER A 215 27.81 36.81 15.61
CA SER A 215 28.80 36.13 14.77
C SER A 215 28.32 35.83 13.34
N LEU A 216 27.02 35.94 13.11
CA LEU A 216 26.45 35.80 11.79
C LEU A 216 26.78 37.06 10.95
N SER A 217 27.08 36.86 9.67
CA SER A 217 27.09 37.96 8.71
C SER A 217 25.68 38.56 8.57
N GLU A 218 25.60 39.80 8.07
CA GLU A 218 24.30 40.45 7.82
C GLU A 218 23.41 39.60 6.89
N GLN A 219 24.01 38.96 5.88
CA GLN A 219 23.32 38.04 4.98
C GLN A 219 22.79 36.82 5.74
N ALA A 220 23.59 36.21 6.62
CA ALA A 220 23.17 35.04 7.40
C ALA A 220 22.01 35.36 8.35
N LYS A 221 22.01 36.54 8.98
CA LYS A 221 20.90 37.01 9.84
C LYS A 221 19.58 37.13 9.06
N LEU A 222 19.64 37.49 7.78
CA LEU A 222 18.48 37.59 6.91
C LEU A 222 18.04 36.23 6.33
N VAL A 223 19.00 35.33 6.09
CA VAL A 223 18.74 33.98 5.53
C VAL A 223 18.10 33.04 6.56
N PHE A 224 18.51 33.13 7.83
CA PHE A 224 18.10 32.18 8.87
C PHE A 224 16.85 32.62 9.63
N ILE A 225 15.88 31.69 9.69
CA ILE A 225 14.74 31.76 10.60
C ILE A 225 15.08 30.97 11.86
N HIS A 226 14.94 31.64 13.00
CA HIS A 226 15.07 31.02 14.31
C HIS A 226 13.77 30.31 14.70
N LEU A 227 13.90 29.06 15.11
CA LEU A 227 12.85 28.21 15.64
C LEU A 227 13.14 27.92 17.11
N ARG A 228 12.08 27.81 17.91
CA ARG A 228 12.17 27.39 19.31
C ARG A 228 11.20 26.24 19.55
N ASP A 229 11.73 25.10 20.00
CA ASP A 229 10.91 23.95 20.35
C ASP A 229 10.27 24.15 21.73
N ASP A 230 8.94 24.00 21.83
CA ASP A 230 8.19 24.29 23.07
C ASP A 230 8.44 23.27 24.20
N LYS A 231 8.93 22.06 23.88
CA LYS A 231 9.16 20.99 24.87
C LYS A 231 10.59 21.00 25.41
N THR A 232 11.55 21.14 24.52
CA THR A 232 12.98 21.04 24.80
C THR A 232 13.63 22.41 24.96
N HIS A 233 12.94 23.48 24.54
CA HIS A 233 13.47 24.84 24.45
C HIS A 233 14.73 24.96 23.57
N ILE A 234 15.00 23.98 22.72
CA ILE A 234 16.15 24.01 21.81
C ILE A 234 15.87 25.04 20.70
N GLU A 235 16.81 25.97 20.56
CA GLU A 235 16.84 26.93 19.45
C GLU A 235 17.47 26.29 18.22
N SER A 236 16.90 26.56 17.05
CA SER A 236 17.36 26.00 15.77
C SER A 236 17.21 27.02 14.64
N ILE A 237 17.98 26.85 13.58
CA ILE A 237 17.89 27.67 12.37
C ILE A 237 17.45 26.85 11.16
N ARG A 238 16.75 27.52 10.24
CA ARG A 238 16.44 27.01 8.89
C ARG A 238 16.26 28.16 7.91
N ILE A 239 16.22 27.85 6.62
CA ILE A 239 15.81 28.77 5.56
C ILE A 239 14.29 28.70 5.39
N ILE A 240 13.68 29.85 5.09
CA ILE A 240 12.22 30.03 5.04
C ILE A 240 11.49 29.02 4.15
N HIS A 241 12.08 28.66 3.00
CA HIS A 241 11.42 27.83 2.00
C HIS A 241 12.43 27.05 1.15
N PRO A 242 12.13 25.79 0.74
CA PRO A 242 13.02 24.98 -0.10
C PRO A 242 13.41 25.64 -1.44
N LEU A 243 12.53 26.44 -2.04
CA LEU A 243 12.87 27.16 -3.28
C LEU A 243 13.95 28.23 -3.06
N VAL A 244 13.89 28.93 -1.93
CA VAL A 244 14.90 29.92 -1.55
C VAL A 244 16.20 29.22 -1.20
N ALA A 245 16.13 28.12 -0.44
CA ALA A 245 17.30 27.29 -0.13
C ALA A 245 17.98 26.76 -1.41
N LYS A 246 17.20 26.27 -2.38
CA LYS A 246 17.70 25.78 -3.66
C LYS A 246 18.40 26.87 -4.46
N GLU A 247 17.81 28.06 -4.50
CA GLU A 247 18.39 29.19 -5.22
C GLU A 247 19.65 29.73 -4.53
N ILE A 248 19.66 29.82 -3.19
CA ILE A 248 20.87 30.14 -2.41
C ILE A 248 21.99 29.16 -2.73
N LEU A 249 21.67 27.86 -2.72
CA LEU A 249 22.62 26.81 -3.02
C LEU A 249 23.17 26.93 -4.45
N GLN A 250 22.31 27.23 -5.42
CA GLN A 250 22.69 27.43 -6.82
C GLN A 250 23.63 28.62 -7.01
N GLN A 251 23.30 29.78 -6.40
CA GLN A 251 24.12 30.99 -6.55
C GLN A 251 25.45 30.88 -5.80
N LEU A 252 25.50 30.23 -4.63
CA LEU A 252 26.74 30.08 -3.85
C LEU A 252 27.71 29.04 -4.40
N LEU A 253 27.23 28.02 -5.12
CA LEU A 253 28.07 27.00 -5.75
C LEU A 253 28.57 27.42 -7.16
N GLY A 254 27.99 28.47 -7.74
CA GLY A 254 28.38 29.00 -9.05
C GLY A 254 28.28 27.97 -10.19
N ASP A 255 29.14 28.14 -11.20
CA ASP A 255 29.12 27.35 -12.44
C ASP A 255 29.56 25.89 -12.28
N GLN A 256 30.31 25.57 -11.22
CA GLN A 256 30.77 24.19 -10.97
C GLN A 256 29.61 23.25 -10.60
N LYS A 257 28.53 23.77 -9.98
CA LYS A 257 27.28 23.04 -9.64
C LYS A 257 27.48 21.66 -8.97
N GLN A 258 28.61 21.42 -8.31
CA GLN A 258 28.91 20.11 -7.70
C GLN A 258 28.34 20.02 -6.30
N GLN A 259 27.07 19.62 -6.19
CA GLN A 259 26.44 19.41 -4.90
C GLN A 259 27.01 18.17 -4.20
N SER A 260 27.58 17.23 -4.95
CA SER A 260 28.29 16.08 -4.41
C SER A 260 29.48 16.47 -3.52
N GLY A 261 30.27 17.47 -3.94
CA GLY A 261 31.40 17.98 -3.17
C GLY A 261 30.95 18.58 -1.83
N LEU A 262 29.97 19.47 -1.86
CA LEU A 262 29.42 20.07 -0.64
C LEU A 262 28.81 19.02 0.30
N ALA A 263 28.14 18.01 -0.24
CA ALA A 263 27.60 16.91 0.56
C ALA A 263 28.71 16.04 1.17
N MET A 264 29.85 15.89 0.47
CA MET A 264 31.04 15.23 0.98
C MET A 264 31.65 16.02 2.14
N ASP A 265 31.84 17.33 1.95
CA ASP A 265 32.35 18.22 3.00
C ASP A 265 31.50 18.13 4.26
N LEU A 266 30.16 18.17 4.11
CA LEU A 266 29.22 18.02 5.21
C LEU A 266 29.35 16.66 5.94
N LEU A 267 29.65 15.57 5.23
CA LEU A 267 29.89 14.27 5.85
C LEU A 267 31.19 14.25 6.68
N HIS A 268 32.20 15.01 6.25
CA HIS A 268 33.52 15.12 6.87
C HIS A 268 33.60 16.13 8.03
N GLU A 269 32.53 16.88 8.32
CA GLU A 269 32.47 17.76 9.50
C GLU A 269 32.31 16.96 10.80
N ASP A 270 33.42 16.49 11.40
CA ASP A 270 33.45 15.76 12.67
C ASP A 270 32.76 16.50 13.81
N VAL A 271 32.96 17.81 13.88
CA VAL A 271 32.36 18.67 14.90
C VAL A 271 30.83 18.55 14.90
N LEU A 272 30.20 18.46 13.72
CA LEU A 272 28.74 18.37 13.62
C LEU A 272 28.21 16.98 13.97
N PHE A 273 28.95 15.91 13.67
CA PHE A 273 28.53 14.53 13.98
C PHE A 273 28.73 14.15 15.45
N GLU A 274 29.78 14.68 16.08
CA GLU A 274 30.13 14.37 17.45
C GLU A 274 29.36 15.21 18.47
N HIS A 275 28.80 16.35 18.03
CA HIS A 275 28.06 17.25 18.90
C HIS A 275 26.89 16.57 19.60
N ARG A 276 26.69 16.90 20.89
CA ARG A 276 25.73 16.19 21.76
C ARG A 276 24.30 16.73 21.66
N PHE A 277 24.12 18.04 21.52
CA PHE A 277 22.81 18.68 21.66
C PHE A 277 22.05 18.73 20.32
N GLY A 278 20.89 18.07 20.25
CA GLY A 278 20.13 17.93 19.01
C GLY A 278 20.72 16.92 18.01
N LYS A 279 21.65 16.06 18.48
CA LYS A 279 22.37 15.06 17.67
C LYS A 279 21.42 14.15 16.90
N GLU A 280 20.34 13.71 17.54
CA GLU A 280 19.38 12.77 16.96
C GLU A 280 18.67 13.38 15.74
N ASP A 281 18.20 14.63 15.84
CA ASP A 281 17.55 15.32 14.73
C ASP A 281 18.53 15.61 13.59
N TYR A 282 19.75 16.07 13.92
CA TYR A 282 20.78 16.30 12.91
C TYR A 282 21.12 15.01 12.15
N ALA A 283 21.43 13.93 12.87
CA ALA A 283 21.73 12.62 12.28
C ALA A 283 20.54 12.08 11.46
N LYS A 284 19.30 12.30 11.92
CA LYS A 284 18.07 11.92 11.20
C LYS A 284 17.91 12.71 9.91
N PHE A 285 18.13 14.03 9.90
CA PHE A 285 18.05 14.85 8.69
C PHE A 285 19.15 14.49 7.70
N LEU A 286 20.38 14.31 8.18
CA LEU A 286 21.50 13.96 7.32
C LEU A 286 21.34 12.55 6.75
N ARG A 287 20.87 11.58 7.54
CA ARG A 287 20.48 10.27 7.01
C ARG A 287 19.38 10.39 5.95
N ALA A 288 18.37 11.24 6.18
CA ALA A 288 17.31 11.47 5.21
C ALA A 288 17.82 12.09 3.90
N LEU A 289 18.83 12.96 3.95
CA LEU A 289 19.46 13.57 2.78
C LEU A 289 19.95 12.51 1.78
N PHE A 290 20.53 11.40 2.28
CA PHE A 290 21.05 10.31 1.44
C PHE A 290 20.06 9.15 1.21
N MET A 291 19.07 8.97 2.10
CA MET A 291 18.22 7.77 2.11
C MET A 291 16.74 8.01 1.77
N ARG A 292 16.19 9.19 2.09
CA ARG A 292 14.75 9.45 1.96
C ARG A 292 14.38 9.59 0.48
N ARG A 293 13.68 8.59 -0.04
CA ARG A 293 13.07 8.61 -1.37
C ARG A 293 11.75 9.37 -1.35
N CYS A 294 11.46 10.10 -2.42
CA CYS A 294 10.15 10.68 -2.68
C CYS A 294 9.14 9.58 -3.01
N ARG A 295 7.99 9.61 -2.38
CA ARG A 295 6.88 8.69 -2.61
C ARG A 295 5.57 9.48 -2.66
N VAL A 296 4.83 9.36 -3.76
CA VAL A 296 3.49 9.94 -3.91
C VAL A 296 2.55 9.44 -2.81
N SER A 297 2.70 8.17 -2.40
CA SER A 297 1.96 7.61 -1.26
C SER A 297 2.23 8.28 0.09
N LYS A 298 3.34 9.02 0.21
CA LYS A 298 3.78 9.82 1.35
C LYS A 298 3.70 11.34 1.06
N GLY A 299 3.02 11.74 -0.02
CA GLY A 299 2.72 13.14 -0.36
C GLY A 299 3.80 13.92 -1.08
N ASP A 300 4.85 13.26 -1.56
CA ASP A 300 5.79 13.91 -2.47
C ASP A 300 5.18 14.00 -3.89
N GLU A 301 5.60 14.97 -4.70
CA GLU A 301 5.04 15.23 -6.04
C GLU A 301 5.23 14.07 -7.01
N SER A 302 6.34 13.34 -6.87
CA SER A 302 6.71 12.22 -7.73
C SER A 302 7.37 11.10 -6.92
N ASN A 303 7.42 9.91 -7.51
CA ASN A 303 8.18 8.80 -6.92
C ASN A 303 9.63 8.88 -7.39
N SER A 304 10.58 8.82 -6.46
CA SER A 304 12.01 8.68 -6.79
C SER A 304 12.53 7.29 -6.42
N PHE A 305 13.62 6.89 -7.06
CA PHE A 305 14.29 5.61 -6.81
C PHE A 305 15.36 5.73 -5.72
N PHE A 306 16.03 6.88 -5.64
CA PHE A 306 16.99 7.29 -4.60
C PHE A 306 16.56 8.60 -3.92
N SER A 307 17.32 9.09 -2.95
CA SER A 307 17.02 10.40 -2.37
C SER A 307 17.20 11.51 -3.41
N PRO A 308 16.47 12.64 -3.30
CA PRO A 308 16.58 13.75 -4.24
C PRO A 308 18.01 14.24 -4.51
N LEU A 309 18.88 14.27 -3.49
CA LEU A 309 20.29 14.59 -3.66
C LEU A 309 21.01 13.56 -4.54
N ILE A 310 20.82 12.26 -4.28
CA ILE A 310 21.46 11.20 -5.06
C ILE A 310 20.94 11.16 -6.50
N GLU A 311 19.64 11.41 -6.71
CA GLU A 311 19.08 11.59 -8.06
C GLU A 311 19.74 12.78 -8.77
N HIS A 312 19.89 13.92 -8.09
CA HIS A 312 20.56 15.11 -8.63
C HIS A 312 22.00 14.82 -9.03
N VAL A 313 22.82 14.25 -8.13
CA VAL A 313 24.23 13.94 -8.41
C VAL A 313 24.34 12.95 -9.57
N ARG A 314 23.50 11.91 -9.61
CA ARG A 314 23.50 10.94 -10.71
C ARG A 314 23.15 11.57 -12.07
N GLU A 315 22.20 12.50 -12.10
CA GLU A 315 21.66 13.08 -13.34
C GLU A 315 22.40 14.32 -13.84
N LYS A 316 22.94 15.14 -12.92
CA LYS A 316 23.59 16.41 -13.23
C LYS A 316 25.11 16.35 -13.12
N GLU A 317 25.64 15.37 -12.39
CA GLU A 317 27.07 15.10 -12.30
C GLU A 317 27.36 13.73 -12.93
N THR A 318 27.69 12.72 -12.13
CA THR A 318 27.94 11.36 -12.62
C THR A 318 27.41 10.29 -11.66
N PRO A 319 27.03 9.11 -12.17
CA PRO A 319 26.72 7.96 -11.33
C PRO A 319 27.85 7.57 -10.36
N ASP A 320 29.11 7.71 -10.78
CA ASP A 320 30.26 7.32 -9.96
C ASP A 320 30.44 8.22 -8.74
N LYS A 321 30.21 9.53 -8.88
CA LYS A 321 30.18 10.45 -7.73
C LYS A 321 29.04 10.12 -6.77
N ALA A 322 27.88 9.72 -7.28
CA ALA A 322 26.77 9.29 -6.43
C ALA A 322 27.11 8.01 -5.66
N ILE A 323 27.85 7.07 -6.27
CA ILE A 323 28.35 5.86 -5.62
C ILE A 323 29.38 6.23 -4.54
N GLU A 324 30.34 7.10 -4.85
CA GLU A 324 31.36 7.56 -3.90
C GLU A 324 30.73 8.23 -2.67
N LEU A 325 29.78 9.14 -2.90
CA LEU A 325 29.06 9.84 -1.84
C LEU A 325 28.30 8.87 -0.92
N LEU A 326 27.63 7.86 -1.49
CA LEU A 326 26.96 6.82 -0.68
C LEU A 326 27.95 5.90 0.04
N LYS A 327 29.13 5.62 -0.52
CA LYS A 327 30.19 4.85 0.16
C LYS A 327 30.71 5.62 1.37
N GLU A 328 30.87 6.93 1.26
CA GLU A 328 31.32 7.74 2.38
C GLU A 328 30.24 7.85 3.46
N ALA A 329 28.99 8.09 3.06
CA ALA A 329 27.85 8.03 3.97
C ALA A 329 27.74 6.67 4.68
N TYR A 330 27.95 5.56 3.97
CA TYR A 330 27.98 4.21 4.57
C TYR A 330 29.02 4.12 5.69
N LYS A 331 30.26 4.58 5.47
CA LYS A 331 31.30 4.60 6.52
C LYS A 331 30.86 5.47 7.70
N ARG A 332 30.35 6.66 7.40
CA ARG A 332 30.00 7.67 8.40
C ARG A 332 28.83 7.27 9.29
N PHE A 333 27.85 6.55 8.75
CA PHE A 333 26.72 5.99 9.49
C PHE A 333 26.99 4.57 10.01
N ASN A 334 28.21 4.32 10.51
CA ASN A 334 28.60 3.06 11.16
C ASN A 334 28.34 1.81 10.31
N LYS A 335 28.60 1.89 9.00
CA LYS A 335 28.43 0.78 8.06
C LYS A 335 27.01 0.24 8.02
N ASP A 336 26.00 1.09 8.18
CA ASP A 336 24.59 0.72 8.21
C ASP A 336 24.14 -0.06 6.95
N ALA A 337 23.44 -1.18 7.18
CA ALA A 337 23.04 -2.13 6.14
C ALA A 337 22.14 -1.52 5.06
N PHE A 338 21.34 -0.50 5.37
CA PHE A 338 20.48 0.15 4.39
C PHE A 338 21.28 1.03 3.43
N PHE A 339 22.41 1.60 3.85
CA PHE A 339 23.32 2.26 2.90
C PHE A 339 23.98 1.25 1.96
N ALA A 340 24.41 0.09 2.47
CA ALA A 340 24.89 -1.01 1.62
C ALA A 340 23.81 -1.49 0.64
N GLN A 341 22.56 -1.62 1.09
CA GLN A 341 21.42 -1.89 0.22
C GLN A 341 21.24 -0.83 -0.88
N GLN A 342 21.36 0.47 -0.56
CA GLN A 342 21.26 1.55 -1.54
C GLN A 342 22.40 1.53 -2.55
N LEU A 343 23.63 1.22 -2.10
CA LEU A 343 24.78 1.02 -2.98
C LEU A 343 24.55 -0.15 -3.94
N ALA A 344 24.03 -1.28 -3.47
CA ALA A 344 23.66 -2.40 -4.34
C ALA A 344 22.65 -1.96 -5.42
N ARG A 345 21.64 -1.17 -5.01
CA ARG A 345 20.59 -0.66 -5.90
C ARG A 345 21.10 0.35 -6.93
N LEU A 346 22.06 1.19 -6.55
CA LEU A 346 22.69 2.14 -7.46
C LEU A 346 23.56 1.41 -8.49
N ASN A 347 24.41 0.48 -8.04
CA ASN A 347 25.28 -0.29 -8.91
C ASN A 347 24.50 -1.13 -9.95
N TYR A 348 23.47 -1.89 -9.55
CA TYR A 348 22.70 -2.68 -10.53
C TYR A 348 21.89 -1.80 -11.50
N SER A 349 21.61 -0.55 -11.15
CA SER A 349 20.88 0.38 -12.03
C SER A 349 21.76 0.90 -13.16
N HIS A 350 23.07 0.75 -13.01
CA HIS A 350 24.10 1.07 -13.98
C HIS A 350 24.84 -0.17 -14.49
N GLU A 351 24.22 -1.35 -14.37
CA GLU A 351 24.73 -2.65 -14.87
C GLU A 351 26.09 -3.07 -14.26
N LYS A 352 26.50 -2.47 -13.14
CA LYS A 352 27.67 -2.87 -12.32
C LYS A 352 27.29 -4.03 -11.39
N PHE A 353 27.04 -5.20 -11.98
CA PHE A 353 26.38 -6.31 -11.26
C PHE A 353 27.25 -6.98 -10.19
N GLU A 354 28.56 -7.06 -10.39
CA GLU A 354 29.48 -7.65 -9.41
C GLU A 354 29.57 -6.78 -8.16
N GLU A 355 29.77 -5.47 -8.32
CA GLU A 355 29.76 -4.54 -7.20
C GLU A 355 28.39 -4.51 -6.51
N ALA A 356 27.31 -4.60 -7.29
CA ALA A 356 25.96 -4.68 -6.74
C ALA A 356 25.75 -5.93 -5.87
N LYS A 357 26.31 -7.07 -6.30
CA LYS A 357 26.30 -8.33 -5.55
C LYS A 357 27.07 -8.18 -4.24
N ASP A 358 28.30 -7.67 -4.28
CA ASP A 358 29.13 -7.50 -3.08
C ASP A 358 28.43 -6.62 -2.03
N TRP A 359 27.84 -5.50 -2.45
CA TRP A 359 27.09 -4.61 -1.56
C TRP A 359 25.82 -5.27 -1.00
N ALA A 360 25.12 -6.07 -1.80
CA ALA A 360 23.93 -6.80 -1.34
C ALA A 360 24.29 -7.90 -0.34
N GLU A 361 25.43 -8.58 -0.52
CA GLU A 361 25.94 -9.58 0.41
C GLU A 361 26.40 -8.94 1.73
N ILE A 362 27.07 -7.79 1.68
CA ILE A 362 27.41 -7.00 2.87
C ILE A 362 26.14 -6.65 3.65
N ALA A 363 25.10 -6.14 2.98
CA ALA A 363 23.84 -5.79 3.62
C ALA A 363 23.16 -7.01 4.24
N ALA A 364 23.08 -8.13 3.50
CA ALA A 364 22.46 -9.37 3.97
C ALA A 364 23.21 -10.00 5.14
N LYS A 365 24.55 -9.92 5.16
CA LYS A 365 25.36 -10.41 6.30
C LYS A 365 25.08 -9.64 7.58
N GLN A 366 24.86 -8.34 7.49
CA GLN A 366 24.54 -7.50 8.65
C GLN A 366 23.10 -7.68 9.13
N MET A 367 22.16 -7.91 8.21
CA MET A 367 20.73 -8.07 8.52
C MET A 367 20.12 -9.27 7.76
N PRO A 368 20.46 -10.52 8.17
CA PRO A 368 20.11 -11.73 7.42
C PRO A 368 18.61 -12.03 7.37
N ASN A 369 17.85 -11.56 8.36
CA ASN A 369 16.40 -11.80 8.45
C ASN A 369 15.57 -10.59 7.97
N ASN A 370 16.20 -9.60 7.33
CA ASN A 370 15.48 -8.43 6.83
C ASN A 370 14.97 -8.68 5.40
N SER A 371 13.64 -8.79 5.26
CA SER A 371 12.99 -9.09 3.98
C SER A 371 13.26 -8.06 2.88
N TYR A 372 13.49 -6.78 3.19
CA TYR A 372 13.79 -5.77 2.17
C TYR A 372 15.23 -5.88 1.64
N ILE A 373 16.17 -6.25 2.50
CA ILE A 373 17.57 -6.46 2.12
C ILE A 373 17.69 -7.72 1.26
N LEU A 374 17.05 -8.81 1.68
CA LEU A 374 16.99 -10.05 0.90
C LEU A 374 16.28 -9.85 -0.45
N ASP A 375 15.19 -9.07 -0.48
CA ASP A 375 14.57 -8.66 -1.75
C ASP A 375 15.60 -7.96 -2.64
N THR A 376 16.36 -7.00 -2.11
CA THR A 376 17.39 -6.30 -2.89
C THR A 376 18.46 -7.25 -3.45
N LYS A 377 18.91 -8.22 -2.66
CA LYS A 377 19.83 -9.28 -3.11
C LYS A 377 19.22 -10.07 -4.27
N GLY A 378 17.96 -10.49 -4.16
CA GLY A 378 17.23 -11.13 -5.26
C GLY A 378 17.07 -10.22 -6.49
N GLN A 379 16.84 -8.92 -6.29
CA GLN A 379 16.73 -7.93 -7.38
C GLN A 379 18.03 -7.75 -8.16
N VAL A 380 19.19 -7.81 -7.49
CA VAL A 380 20.52 -7.79 -8.15
C VAL A 380 20.60 -8.95 -9.14
N TYR A 381 20.43 -10.18 -8.65
CA TYR A 381 20.51 -11.38 -9.49
C TYR A 381 19.43 -11.40 -10.57
N ARG A 382 18.20 -10.95 -10.28
CA ARG A 382 17.13 -10.84 -11.29
C ARG A 382 17.52 -9.91 -12.44
N ARG A 383 18.04 -8.72 -12.13
CA ARG A 383 18.44 -7.75 -13.16
C ARG A 383 19.64 -8.24 -13.96
N TRP A 384 20.58 -8.88 -13.27
CA TRP A 384 21.74 -9.49 -13.91
C TRP A 384 21.33 -10.63 -14.86
N PHE A 385 20.43 -11.50 -14.42
CA PHE A 385 19.84 -12.55 -15.25
C PHE A 385 19.15 -11.96 -16.50
N ASN A 386 18.37 -10.89 -16.35
CA ASN A 386 17.75 -10.22 -17.48
C ASN A 386 18.79 -9.63 -18.47
N ALA A 387 19.88 -9.05 -17.96
CA ALA A 387 20.97 -8.56 -18.80
C ALA A 387 21.66 -9.70 -19.56
N LYS A 388 21.96 -10.83 -18.89
CA LYS A 388 22.50 -12.05 -19.52
C LYS A 388 21.56 -12.59 -20.60
N CYS A 389 20.25 -12.63 -20.34
CA CYS A 389 19.26 -13.05 -21.34
C CYS A 389 19.26 -12.15 -22.58
N LYS A 390 19.34 -10.82 -22.40
CA LYS A 390 19.44 -9.86 -23.52
C LYS A 390 20.71 -10.07 -24.33
N ALA A 391 21.85 -10.34 -23.67
CA ALA A 391 23.11 -10.61 -24.35
C ALA A 391 23.04 -11.89 -25.21
N ILE A 392 22.38 -12.93 -24.70
CA ILE A 392 22.22 -14.23 -25.38
C ILE A 392 21.10 -14.21 -26.44
N GLU A 393 20.23 -13.20 -26.45
CA GLU A 393 19.06 -13.14 -27.34
C GLU A 393 19.42 -13.19 -28.83
N LYS A 394 20.59 -12.64 -29.20
CA LYS A 394 21.08 -12.52 -30.59
C LYS A 394 21.87 -13.72 -31.09
N VAL A 395 22.14 -14.72 -30.25
CA VAL A 395 22.90 -15.93 -30.62
C VAL A 395 22.05 -17.19 -30.48
N PRO A 396 22.38 -18.28 -31.21
CA PRO A 396 21.76 -19.58 -30.96
C PRO A 396 21.99 -20.01 -29.50
N LYS A 397 20.91 -20.36 -28.82
CA LYS A 397 20.95 -20.71 -27.39
C LYS A 397 21.38 -22.17 -27.24
N THR A 398 22.55 -22.39 -26.64
CA THR A 398 23.12 -23.71 -26.35
C THR A 398 23.21 -23.92 -24.83
N ALA A 399 23.38 -25.16 -24.39
CA ALA A 399 23.41 -25.47 -22.96
C ALA A 399 24.58 -24.74 -22.26
N GLU A 400 25.72 -24.64 -22.93
CA GLU A 400 26.94 -23.99 -22.45
C GLU A 400 26.77 -22.47 -22.32
N ASN A 401 26.27 -21.80 -23.37
CA ASN A 401 26.16 -20.35 -23.34
C ASN A 401 24.99 -19.83 -22.47
N THR A 402 24.08 -20.71 -22.04
CA THR A 402 22.98 -20.38 -21.14
C THR A 402 23.23 -20.76 -19.68
N ALA A 403 24.23 -21.59 -19.39
CA ALA A 403 24.51 -22.10 -18.04
C ALA A 403 24.68 -20.97 -17.00
N ASP A 404 25.46 -19.95 -17.32
CA ASP A 404 25.71 -18.79 -16.45
C ASP A 404 24.43 -17.96 -16.19
N ALA A 405 23.55 -17.81 -17.18
CA ALA A 405 22.25 -17.16 -17.01
C ALA A 405 21.33 -18.00 -16.10
N ILE A 406 21.32 -19.32 -16.28
CA ILE A 406 20.54 -20.25 -15.46
C ILE A 406 20.99 -20.20 -14.00
N GLU A 407 22.29 -20.26 -13.74
CA GLU A 407 22.84 -20.14 -12.38
C GLU A 407 22.39 -18.83 -11.72
N THR A 408 22.47 -17.72 -12.48
CA THR A 408 22.07 -16.39 -12.00
C THR A 408 20.57 -16.33 -11.67
N ALA A 409 19.72 -16.96 -12.49
CA ALA A 409 18.28 -17.06 -12.22
C ALA A 409 17.99 -17.89 -10.96
N LEU A 410 18.67 -19.03 -10.79
CA LEU A 410 18.48 -19.90 -9.63
C LEU A 410 18.90 -19.18 -8.33
N LYS A 411 20.02 -18.45 -8.33
CA LYS A 411 20.44 -17.58 -7.22
C LYS A 411 19.41 -16.50 -6.90
N ALA A 412 18.81 -15.89 -7.93
CA ALA A 412 17.73 -14.91 -7.73
C ALA A 412 16.51 -15.54 -7.03
N MET A 413 16.08 -16.72 -7.49
CA MET A 413 14.95 -17.44 -6.91
C MET A 413 15.21 -17.87 -5.47
N GLU A 414 16.43 -18.33 -5.16
CA GLU A 414 16.86 -18.64 -3.81
C GLU A 414 16.75 -17.42 -2.88
N CYS A 415 17.32 -16.28 -3.29
CA CYS A 415 17.25 -15.04 -2.52
C CYS A 415 15.80 -14.59 -2.27
N PHE A 416 14.92 -14.73 -3.26
CA PHE A 416 13.50 -14.42 -3.08
C PHE A 416 12.80 -15.38 -2.14
N ARG A 417 13.14 -16.68 -2.16
CA ARG A 417 12.62 -17.65 -1.19
C ARG A 417 13.07 -17.33 0.25
N GLU A 418 14.30 -16.89 0.45
CA GLU A 418 14.79 -16.40 1.75
C GLU A 418 14.04 -15.13 2.20
N CYS A 419 13.84 -14.19 1.27
CA CYS A 419 13.04 -12.98 1.50
C CYS A 419 11.62 -13.32 1.93
N GLU A 420 10.97 -14.28 1.27
CA GLU A 420 9.63 -14.74 1.59
C GLU A 420 9.57 -15.35 3.00
N LYS A 421 10.49 -16.26 3.33
CA LYS A 421 10.58 -16.85 4.68
C LYS A 421 10.71 -15.77 5.75
N SER A 422 11.59 -14.79 5.52
CA SER A 422 11.80 -13.66 6.44
C SER A 422 10.57 -12.74 6.54
N ALA A 423 9.88 -12.49 5.43
CA ALA A 423 8.65 -11.71 5.41
C ALA A 423 7.48 -12.40 6.12
N ILE A 424 7.48 -13.74 6.18
CA ILE A 424 6.48 -14.52 6.92
C ILE A 424 6.73 -14.45 8.43
N SER A 425 8.00 -14.42 8.86
CA SER A 425 8.35 -14.25 10.26
C SER A 425 8.15 -12.82 10.78
N ASP A 426 8.19 -11.81 9.91
CA ASP A 426 7.94 -10.41 10.23
C ASP A 426 6.44 -10.07 10.11
N LEU A 427 5.71 -10.23 11.22
CA LEU A 427 4.25 -10.05 11.30
C LEU A 427 3.79 -8.59 11.14
N GLU A 428 4.68 -7.60 11.34
CA GLU A 428 4.35 -6.18 11.32
C GLU A 428 4.47 -5.56 9.91
N ASN A 429 5.48 -5.98 9.13
CA ASN A 429 5.84 -5.35 7.86
C ASN A 429 6.05 -6.34 6.70
N MET A 430 5.10 -7.29 6.52
CA MET A 430 5.17 -8.32 5.47
C MET A 430 5.50 -7.74 4.08
N ASN A 431 6.74 -7.95 3.64
CA ASN A 431 7.20 -7.59 2.30
C ASN A 431 6.79 -8.68 1.29
N ASN A 432 5.83 -8.37 0.43
CA ASN A 432 5.36 -9.32 -0.57
C ASN A 432 6.16 -9.30 -1.88
N SER A 433 7.11 -8.37 -2.06
CA SER A 433 7.80 -8.20 -3.36
C SER A 433 8.58 -9.44 -3.79
N GLY A 434 9.13 -10.19 -2.84
CA GLY A 434 9.86 -11.43 -3.08
C GLY A 434 9.02 -12.47 -3.84
N PHE A 435 7.79 -12.72 -3.39
CA PHE A 435 6.86 -13.66 -4.04
C PHE A 435 6.65 -13.36 -5.52
N PHE A 436 6.34 -12.10 -5.85
CA PHE A 436 6.12 -11.69 -7.24
C PHE A 436 7.39 -11.85 -8.08
N ALA A 437 8.53 -11.48 -7.51
CA ALA A 437 9.80 -11.52 -8.21
C ALA A 437 10.29 -12.96 -8.45
N ALA A 438 10.07 -13.89 -7.51
CA ALA A 438 10.35 -15.32 -7.69
C ALA A 438 9.58 -15.90 -8.88
N VAL A 439 8.27 -15.64 -8.95
CA VAL A 439 7.42 -16.08 -10.07
C VAL A 439 7.86 -15.45 -11.40
N GLU A 440 8.20 -14.16 -11.40
CA GLU A 440 8.70 -13.47 -12.60
C GLU A 440 10.02 -14.05 -13.11
N VAL A 441 10.96 -14.35 -12.21
CA VAL A 441 12.23 -14.98 -12.57
C VAL A 441 11.98 -16.40 -13.08
N GLY A 442 11.19 -17.22 -12.37
CA GLY A 442 10.96 -18.59 -12.78
C GLY A 442 10.24 -18.72 -14.13
N CYS A 443 9.25 -17.86 -14.42
CA CYS A 443 8.63 -17.79 -15.75
C CYS A 443 9.62 -17.36 -16.84
N SER A 444 10.53 -16.43 -16.52
CA SER A 444 11.57 -15.98 -17.45
C SER A 444 12.65 -17.05 -17.68
N LEU A 445 12.96 -17.83 -16.65
CA LEU A 445 13.84 -18.99 -16.71
C LEU A 445 13.23 -20.10 -17.57
N LEU A 446 11.94 -20.41 -17.39
CA LEU A 446 11.21 -21.32 -18.28
C LEU A 446 11.27 -20.83 -19.73
N LYS A 447 11.05 -19.53 -19.97
CA LYS A 447 11.18 -18.94 -21.31
C LYS A 447 12.55 -19.22 -21.93
N LEU A 448 13.62 -19.04 -21.14
CA LEU A 448 14.99 -19.28 -21.59
C LEU A 448 15.18 -20.77 -21.95
N ILE A 449 14.79 -21.67 -21.04
CA ILE A 449 14.91 -23.13 -21.24
C ILE A 449 14.15 -23.58 -22.49
N PHE A 450 12.88 -23.20 -22.65
CA PHE A 450 12.07 -23.57 -23.82
C PHE A 450 12.58 -22.95 -25.14
N SER A 451 13.42 -21.91 -25.06
CA SER A 451 14.06 -21.32 -26.24
C SER A 451 15.41 -21.95 -26.61
N LEU A 452 15.90 -22.92 -25.83
CA LEU A 452 17.16 -23.62 -26.09
C LEU A 452 17.04 -24.47 -27.37
N ARG A 453 18.14 -24.63 -28.12
CA ARG A 453 18.11 -25.39 -29.39
C ARG A 453 17.58 -26.82 -29.24
N VAL A 454 17.95 -27.52 -28.17
CA VAL A 454 17.47 -28.88 -27.84
C VAL A 454 15.96 -28.93 -27.56
N PHE A 455 15.36 -27.84 -27.08
CA PHE A 455 13.95 -27.75 -26.68
C PHE A 455 13.06 -26.93 -27.63
N SER A 456 13.65 -26.21 -28.59
CA SER A 456 12.92 -25.31 -29.51
C SER A 456 12.57 -25.94 -30.86
N SER A 457 12.93 -27.22 -31.07
CA SER A 457 12.58 -27.97 -32.29
C SER A 457 11.05 -28.03 -32.48
N LYS A 458 10.58 -27.70 -33.69
CA LYS A 458 9.14 -27.62 -34.03
C LYS A 458 8.41 -28.96 -33.92
N THR A 459 9.12 -30.09 -34.03
CA THR A 459 8.49 -31.41 -34.13
C THR A 459 8.36 -32.10 -32.77
N TYR A 460 9.38 -32.00 -31.90
CA TYR A 460 9.41 -32.70 -30.61
C TYR A 460 9.98 -31.87 -29.44
N GLY A 461 10.42 -30.63 -29.67
CA GLY A 461 11.17 -29.86 -28.67
C GLY A 461 10.39 -29.55 -27.38
N HIS A 462 9.09 -29.26 -27.51
CA HIS A 462 8.22 -29.07 -26.34
C HIS A 462 8.10 -30.36 -25.50
N SER A 463 7.88 -31.51 -26.16
CA SER A 463 7.80 -32.81 -25.49
C SER A 463 9.11 -33.18 -24.81
N GLU A 464 10.24 -32.89 -25.45
CA GLU A 464 11.58 -33.14 -24.93
C GLU A 464 11.84 -32.32 -23.65
N CYS A 465 11.46 -31.05 -23.66
CA CYS A 465 11.55 -30.15 -22.51
C CYS A 465 10.66 -30.63 -21.34
N MET A 466 9.42 -31.04 -21.63
CA MET A 466 8.53 -31.60 -20.61
C MET A 466 9.11 -32.89 -20.02
N LYS A 467 9.65 -33.78 -20.84
CA LYS A 467 10.27 -35.02 -20.39
C LYS A 467 11.44 -34.72 -19.44
N TYR A 468 12.28 -33.74 -19.78
CA TYR A 468 13.37 -33.29 -18.92
C TYR A 468 12.89 -32.72 -17.58
N LEU A 469 11.94 -31.79 -17.60
CA LEU A 469 11.50 -31.07 -16.39
C LEU A 469 10.64 -31.92 -15.44
N LEU A 470 9.94 -32.94 -15.95
CA LEU A 470 8.92 -33.70 -15.20
C LEU A 470 9.33 -35.13 -14.83
N THR A 471 10.47 -35.63 -15.34
CA THR A 471 10.94 -37.01 -15.09
C THR A 471 12.42 -37.00 -14.76
N ASP A 472 13.00 -38.16 -14.45
CA ASP A 472 14.45 -38.30 -14.20
C ASP A 472 15.30 -38.19 -15.47
N TYR A 473 14.69 -38.13 -16.65
CA TYR A 473 15.37 -37.99 -17.93
C TYR A 473 16.23 -36.72 -18.03
N ILE A 474 17.42 -36.82 -18.63
CA ILE A 474 18.34 -35.71 -18.90
C ILE A 474 18.82 -35.84 -20.36
N PRO A 475 18.56 -34.85 -21.23
CA PRO A 475 19.10 -34.83 -22.59
C PRO A 475 20.64 -34.71 -22.57
N GLU A 476 21.30 -35.37 -23.52
CA GLU A 476 22.77 -35.46 -23.53
C GLU A 476 23.42 -34.08 -23.70
N GLU A 477 22.81 -33.17 -24.46
CA GLU A 477 23.31 -31.80 -24.69
C GLU A 477 23.33 -30.93 -23.42
N VAL A 478 22.47 -31.22 -22.42
CA VAL A 478 22.41 -30.43 -21.18
C VAL A 478 23.06 -31.13 -19.99
N LYS A 479 23.40 -32.41 -20.12
CA LYS A 479 23.87 -33.28 -19.03
C LYS A 479 25.11 -32.75 -18.33
N ASN A 480 26.16 -32.41 -19.08
CA ASN A 480 27.38 -31.86 -18.50
C ASN A 480 27.26 -30.35 -18.22
N PRO A 481 26.75 -29.52 -19.16
CA PRO A 481 26.69 -28.07 -18.93
C PRO A 481 25.79 -27.66 -17.76
N TRP A 482 24.78 -28.46 -17.42
CA TRP A 482 23.81 -28.17 -16.36
C TRP A 482 23.86 -29.16 -15.20
N GLU A 483 24.96 -29.91 -15.03
CA GLU A 483 25.12 -30.95 -14.02
C GLU A 483 24.69 -30.47 -12.61
N ASN A 484 25.13 -29.25 -12.24
CA ASN A 484 24.84 -28.62 -10.94
C ASN A 484 23.42 -28.05 -10.80
N PHE A 485 22.64 -28.00 -11.89
CA PHE A 485 21.35 -27.29 -11.93
C PHE A 485 20.16 -28.23 -12.08
N HIS A 486 20.35 -29.48 -12.48
CA HIS A 486 19.26 -30.42 -12.80
C HIS A 486 18.22 -30.53 -11.68
N SER A 487 18.66 -30.69 -10.43
CA SER A 487 17.76 -30.79 -9.26
C SER A 487 16.89 -29.54 -9.10
N ASN A 488 17.50 -28.36 -9.14
CA ASN A 488 16.80 -27.08 -9.01
C ASN A 488 15.84 -26.82 -10.18
N LEU A 489 16.25 -27.15 -11.41
CA LEU A 489 15.44 -26.97 -12.62
C LEU A 489 14.22 -27.89 -12.63
N LYS A 490 14.37 -29.15 -12.19
CA LYS A 490 13.24 -30.09 -12.05
C LYS A 490 12.32 -29.70 -10.89
N GLY A 491 12.89 -29.12 -9.82
CA GLY A 491 12.12 -28.55 -8.70
C GLY A 491 11.41 -27.22 -9.01
N LEU A 492 11.61 -26.64 -10.21
CA LEU A 492 11.05 -25.34 -10.58
C LEU A 492 9.52 -25.35 -10.60
N GLN A 493 8.93 -26.46 -11.05
CA GLN A 493 7.49 -26.64 -11.07
C GLN A 493 6.87 -26.50 -9.68
N ILE A 494 7.44 -27.18 -8.68
CA ILE A 494 6.97 -27.16 -7.29
C ILE A 494 7.10 -25.75 -6.74
N THR A 495 8.27 -25.13 -6.92
CA THR A 495 8.55 -23.77 -6.42
C THR A 495 7.57 -22.73 -6.99
N LEU A 496 7.30 -22.78 -8.30
CA LEU A 496 6.37 -21.85 -8.93
C LEU A 496 4.92 -22.12 -8.56
N HIS A 497 4.54 -23.38 -8.40
CA HIS A 497 3.21 -23.76 -7.93
C HIS A 497 2.93 -23.19 -6.54
N GLU A 498 3.82 -23.46 -5.57
CA GLU A 498 3.70 -22.95 -4.20
C GLU A 498 3.60 -21.41 -4.16
N ALA A 499 4.37 -20.72 -4.99
CA ALA A 499 4.36 -19.26 -5.06
C ALA A 499 3.05 -18.69 -5.67
N LEU A 500 2.50 -19.34 -6.69
CA LEU A 500 1.22 -18.94 -7.33
C LEU A 500 -0.01 -19.25 -6.44
N ASP A 501 0.14 -20.15 -5.47
CA ASP A 501 -0.93 -20.64 -4.61
C ASP A 501 -1.05 -19.88 -3.27
N SER A 502 -0.20 -18.88 -3.02
CA SER A 502 -0.27 -18.06 -1.80
C SER A 502 -1.49 -17.11 -1.81
N GLU A 503 -2.68 -17.65 -1.53
CA GLU A 503 -4.00 -17.03 -1.74
C GLU A 503 -4.35 -15.81 -0.85
N MET A 504 -3.62 -15.51 0.24
CA MET A 504 -4.10 -14.54 1.25
C MET A 504 -3.20 -13.35 1.54
N LYS A 505 -2.06 -13.19 0.86
CA LYS A 505 -1.04 -12.21 1.26
C LYS A 505 -0.97 -10.96 0.36
N ILE A 506 -1.80 -10.86 -0.67
CA ILE A 506 -1.54 -9.96 -1.79
C ILE A 506 -2.43 -8.70 -1.76
N ASN A 507 -1.79 -7.53 -1.58
CA ASN A 507 -2.40 -6.19 -1.72
C ASN A 507 -2.26 -5.61 -3.16
N HIS A 508 -1.89 -6.42 -4.16
CA HIS A 508 -1.65 -6.00 -5.55
C HIS A 508 -2.60 -6.70 -6.55
N PRO A 509 -2.84 -6.11 -7.73
CA PRO A 509 -4.09 -6.30 -8.46
C PRO A 509 -4.24 -7.72 -9.03
N MET A 510 -5.40 -8.32 -8.79
CA MET A 510 -5.96 -9.56 -9.39
C MET A 510 -5.38 -9.89 -10.78
N THR A 511 -5.30 -8.89 -11.64
CA THR A 511 -4.81 -8.96 -13.03
C THR A 511 -3.37 -9.48 -13.16
N TRP A 512 -2.45 -9.15 -12.24
CA TRP A 512 -1.08 -9.65 -12.29
C TRP A 512 -1.03 -11.16 -12.07
N LEU A 513 -1.75 -11.67 -11.05
CA LEU A 513 -1.76 -13.09 -10.71
C LEU A 513 -2.38 -13.90 -11.83
N VAL A 514 -3.53 -13.46 -12.36
CA VAL A 514 -4.19 -14.08 -13.51
C VAL A 514 -3.25 -14.17 -14.71
N ARG A 515 -2.56 -13.08 -15.04
CA ARG A 515 -1.62 -13.04 -16.17
C ARG A 515 -0.45 -13.99 -15.97
N LYS A 516 0.13 -14.04 -14.77
CA LYS A 516 1.30 -14.87 -14.47
C LYS A 516 0.97 -16.35 -14.34
N SER A 517 -0.14 -16.71 -13.69
CA SER A 517 -0.68 -18.07 -13.70
C SER A 517 -0.94 -18.56 -15.13
N SER A 518 -1.50 -17.68 -15.98
CA SER A 518 -1.73 -18.02 -17.38
C SER A 518 -0.43 -18.18 -18.18
N GLU A 519 0.57 -17.32 -17.94
CA GLU A 519 1.90 -17.42 -18.54
C GLU A 519 2.61 -18.72 -18.15
N TYR A 520 2.61 -19.06 -16.86
CA TYR A 520 3.17 -20.30 -16.35
C TYR A 520 2.51 -21.54 -16.98
N GLY A 521 1.17 -21.57 -17.02
CA GLY A 521 0.41 -22.67 -17.60
C GLY A 521 0.72 -22.92 -19.09
N LYS A 522 1.17 -21.91 -19.85
CA LYS A 522 1.55 -22.07 -21.27
C LYS A 522 2.76 -22.96 -21.49
N TYR A 523 3.71 -23.00 -20.55
CA TYR A 523 4.93 -23.79 -20.72
C TYR A 523 4.68 -25.30 -20.59
N PHE A 524 3.62 -25.69 -19.89
CA PHE A 524 3.28 -27.08 -19.62
C PHE A 524 1.93 -27.50 -20.22
N SER A 525 1.36 -26.65 -21.07
CA SER A 525 0.18 -26.97 -21.89
C SER A 525 0.55 -26.78 -23.36
N ASP A 526 0.56 -27.87 -24.12
CA ASP A 526 0.94 -27.87 -25.53
C ASP A 526 0.23 -26.76 -26.34
N ALA A 527 0.93 -26.21 -27.34
CA ALA A 527 0.56 -25.00 -28.08
C ALA A 527 -0.77 -25.12 -28.86
N SER A 528 -1.29 -26.33 -29.05
CA SER A 528 -2.48 -26.67 -29.84
C SER A 528 -3.82 -26.43 -29.14
N LEU A 529 -3.96 -25.36 -28.34
CA LEU A 529 -5.13 -25.08 -27.47
C LEU A 529 -6.43 -24.62 -28.15
N ASN A 530 -6.67 -25.02 -29.41
CA ASN A 530 -8.05 -25.10 -29.92
C ASN A 530 -8.66 -26.51 -29.74
N ILE A 531 -7.88 -27.50 -29.28
CA ILE A 531 -8.28 -28.92 -29.32
C ILE A 531 -8.35 -29.57 -27.92
N ALA A 532 -7.72 -29.03 -26.87
CA ALA A 532 -7.61 -29.72 -25.56
C ALA A 532 -8.95 -30.14 -24.89
N PRO A 533 -10.04 -29.33 -24.90
CA PRO A 533 -11.33 -29.79 -24.37
C PRO A 533 -11.93 -30.92 -25.21
N LYS A 534 -11.72 -30.89 -26.53
CA LYS A 534 -12.15 -31.95 -27.47
C LYS A 534 -11.32 -33.22 -27.30
N LEU A 535 -10.01 -33.09 -27.05
CA LEU A 535 -9.08 -34.20 -26.81
C LEU A 535 -9.36 -34.92 -25.48
N CYS A 536 -9.72 -34.17 -24.43
CA CYS A 536 -10.12 -34.72 -23.13
C CYS A 536 -11.46 -35.48 -23.22
N GLN A 537 -12.34 -35.06 -24.14
CA GLN A 537 -13.60 -35.74 -24.44
C GLN A 537 -13.44 -36.95 -25.36
N SER A 538 -12.50 -36.93 -26.31
CA SER A 538 -12.28 -38.03 -27.26
C SER A 538 -11.27 -39.09 -26.78
N ASN A 539 -10.32 -38.74 -25.91
CA ASN A 539 -9.36 -39.70 -25.33
C ASN A 539 -8.90 -39.29 -23.91
N PRO A 540 -9.68 -39.66 -22.86
CA PRO A 540 -9.49 -39.20 -21.47
C PRO A 540 -8.12 -39.52 -20.84
N GLY A 541 -7.41 -40.54 -21.36
CA GLY A 541 -6.12 -41.02 -20.88
C GLY A 541 -4.90 -40.30 -21.49
N SER A 542 -5.10 -39.39 -22.43
CA SER A 542 -4.00 -38.71 -23.16
C SER A 542 -3.30 -37.60 -22.37
N LEU A 543 -3.89 -37.11 -21.27
CA LEU A 543 -3.36 -35.99 -20.47
C LEU A 543 -3.10 -36.42 -19.02
N THR A 544 -1.90 -36.14 -18.52
CA THR A 544 -1.56 -36.37 -17.11
C THR A 544 -2.31 -35.39 -16.20
N PRO A 545 -2.52 -35.72 -14.90
CA PRO A 545 -3.13 -34.79 -13.93
C PRO A 545 -2.44 -33.42 -13.89
N PHE A 546 -1.10 -33.42 -13.96
CA PHE A 546 -0.31 -32.20 -14.02
C PHE A 546 -0.62 -31.35 -15.26
N MET A 547 -0.67 -31.95 -16.46
CA MET A 547 -1.01 -31.24 -17.68
C MET A 547 -2.43 -30.65 -17.62
N LYS A 548 -3.40 -31.40 -17.09
CA LYS A 548 -4.78 -30.90 -16.88
C LYS A 548 -4.78 -29.67 -15.97
N ARG A 549 -4.02 -29.70 -14.86
CA ARG A 549 -3.84 -28.56 -13.96
C ARG A 549 -3.22 -27.37 -14.69
N MET A 550 -2.19 -27.57 -15.51
CA MET A 550 -1.55 -26.47 -16.25
C MET A 550 -2.47 -25.82 -17.30
N ILE A 551 -3.33 -26.60 -17.93
CA ILE A 551 -4.40 -26.07 -18.80
C ILE A 551 -5.39 -25.25 -17.98
N ILE A 552 -5.79 -25.71 -16.80
CA ILE A 552 -6.65 -24.96 -15.87
C ILE A 552 -6.02 -23.62 -15.51
N TYR A 553 -4.72 -23.58 -15.16
CA TYR A 553 -3.99 -22.33 -14.89
C TYR A 553 -4.00 -21.39 -16.10
N ARG A 554 -3.76 -21.92 -17.31
CA ARG A 554 -3.77 -21.14 -18.56
C ARG A 554 -5.12 -20.48 -18.84
N LEU A 555 -6.22 -21.17 -18.51
CA LEU A 555 -7.59 -20.69 -18.65
C LEU A 555 -8.03 -19.72 -17.54
N GLY A 556 -7.19 -19.48 -16.53
CA GLY A 556 -7.52 -18.61 -15.39
C GLY A 556 -8.19 -19.33 -14.22
N GLY A 557 -8.18 -20.67 -14.22
CA GLY A 557 -8.79 -21.52 -13.19
C GLY A 557 -7.85 -21.96 -12.07
N GLY A 558 -6.61 -21.47 -12.02
CA GLY A 558 -5.57 -21.96 -11.10
C GLY A 558 -5.77 -21.59 -9.62
N ASN A 559 -6.59 -20.58 -9.32
CA ASN A 559 -6.97 -20.23 -7.95
C ASN A 559 -8.33 -19.51 -7.94
N ILE A 560 -9.00 -19.47 -6.78
CA ILE A 560 -10.34 -18.89 -6.60
C ILE A 560 -10.41 -17.42 -7.05
N THR A 561 -9.35 -16.68 -6.79
CA THR A 561 -9.17 -15.28 -7.12
C THR A 561 -9.20 -15.07 -8.64
N SER A 562 -8.44 -15.89 -9.38
CA SER A 562 -8.39 -15.85 -10.84
C SER A 562 -9.73 -16.29 -11.46
N ILE A 563 -10.38 -17.31 -10.89
CA ILE A 563 -11.69 -17.78 -11.33
C ILE A 563 -12.74 -16.65 -11.23
N PHE A 564 -12.85 -16.00 -10.07
CA PHE A 564 -13.82 -14.91 -9.90
C PHE A 564 -13.47 -13.65 -10.71
N SER A 565 -12.21 -13.46 -11.08
CA SER A 565 -11.84 -12.37 -12.00
C SER A 565 -12.47 -12.54 -13.39
N LEU A 566 -12.76 -13.77 -13.82
CA LEU A 566 -13.46 -14.06 -15.07
C LEU A 566 -14.88 -13.45 -15.07
N LEU A 567 -15.49 -13.19 -13.90
CA LEU A 567 -16.79 -12.51 -13.79
C LEU A 567 -16.74 -10.99 -14.00
N THR A 568 -15.53 -10.43 -14.06
CA THR A 568 -15.29 -8.98 -14.19
C THR A 568 -14.74 -8.59 -15.55
N ASP A 569 -13.99 -9.47 -16.22
CA ASP A 569 -13.25 -9.17 -17.46
C ASP A 569 -14.09 -9.47 -18.71
N GLN A 570 -15.08 -8.62 -19.02
CA GLN A 570 -16.03 -8.79 -20.14
C GLN A 570 -15.44 -8.51 -21.54
N LYS A 571 -14.12 -8.48 -21.71
CA LYS A 571 -13.51 -8.22 -23.03
C LYS A 571 -13.20 -9.52 -23.80
N GLU A 572 -13.73 -9.60 -25.01
CA GLU A 572 -13.35 -10.47 -26.14
C GLU A 572 -13.46 -12.01 -26.00
N ARG A 573 -13.56 -12.61 -24.79
CA ARG A 573 -13.70 -14.07 -24.62
C ARG A 573 -15.08 -14.51 -24.16
N ASP A 574 -15.55 -15.63 -24.70
CA ASP A 574 -16.71 -16.36 -24.19
C ASP A 574 -16.40 -16.98 -22.82
N GLN A 575 -16.69 -16.23 -21.75
CA GLN A 575 -16.41 -16.61 -20.37
C GLN A 575 -17.13 -17.88 -19.94
N VAL A 576 -18.34 -18.12 -20.47
CA VAL A 576 -19.12 -19.33 -20.21
C VAL A 576 -18.34 -20.53 -20.72
N LYS A 577 -17.92 -20.49 -21.99
CA LYS A 577 -17.13 -21.55 -22.60
C LYS A 577 -15.78 -21.78 -21.90
N VAL A 578 -15.14 -20.72 -21.41
CA VAL A 578 -13.89 -20.85 -20.63
C VAL A 578 -14.13 -21.63 -19.33
N LEU A 579 -15.18 -21.31 -18.58
CA LEU A 579 -15.52 -22.01 -17.34
C LEU A 579 -15.97 -23.46 -17.60
N GLU A 580 -16.74 -23.70 -18.66
CA GLU A 580 -17.11 -25.05 -19.10
C GLU A 580 -15.88 -25.91 -19.44
N ASN A 581 -14.88 -25.30 -20.09
CA ASN A 581 -13.61 -25.97 -20.40
C ASN A 581 -12.82 -26.27 -19.13
N ILE A 582 -12.77 -25.34 -18.16
CA ILE A 582 -12.11 -25.57 -16.86
C ILE A 582 -12.78 -26.73 -16.13
N ILE A 583 -14.11 -26.74 -16.03
CA ILE A 583 -14.87 -27.80 -15.35
C ILE A 583 -14.64 -29.16 -16.03
N SER A 584 -14.60 -29.19 -17.36
CA SER A 584 -14.40 -30.43 -18.13
C SER A 584 -13.00 -31.04 -18.00
N LEU A 585 -12.03 -30.34 -17.39
CA LEU A 585 -10.68 -30.86 -17.14
C LEU A 585 -10.58 -31.64 -15.82
N TYR A 586 -11.58 -31.53 -14.94
CA TYR A 586 -11.68 -32.33 -13.73
C TYR A 586 -12.29 -33.72 -14.02
N PRO A 587 -12.17 -34.70 -13.11
CA PRO A 587 -12.71 -36.04 -13.30
C PRO A 587 -14.22 -36.02 -13.60
N SER A 588 -14.67 -36.84 -14.55
CA SER A 588 -16.09 -36.92 -14.96
C SER A 588 -17.04 -37.31 -13.81
N ASN A 589 -16.53 -38.05 -12.82
CA ASN A 589 -17.23 -38.32 -11.57
C ASN A 589 -16.39 -37.82 -10.38
N PRO A 590 -16.51 -36.52 -10.01
CA PRO A 590 -15.70 -35.93 -8.96
C PRO A 590 -16.08 -36.45 -7.56
N LEU A 591 -17.28 -37.01 -7.37
CA LEU A 591 -17.71 -37.57 -6.07
C LEU A 591 -16.94 -38.86 -5.72
N MET A 592 -16.50 -39.60 -6.74
CA MET A 592 -15.69 -40.81 -6.58
C MET A 592 -14.19 -40.54 -6.66
N ALA A 593 -13.80 -39.34 -7.12
CA ALA A 593 -12.42 -38.91 -7.20
C ALA A 593 -12.00 -38.20 -5.91
N ARG A 594 -10.80 -38.51 -5.41
CA ARG A 594 -10.19 -37.77 -4.31
C ARG A 594 -9.46 -36.56 -4.87
N LEU A 595 -10.05 -35.38 -4.71
CA LEU A 595 -9.40 -34.12 -5.07
C LEU A 595 -8.59 -33.61 -3.88
N ASP A 596 -7.43 -33.00 -4.15
CA ASP A 596 -6.79 -32.19 -3.12
C ASP A 596 -7.66 -30.97 -2.79
N GLN A 597 -7.42 -30.36 -1.64
CA GLN A 597 -8.25 -29.27 -1.16
C GLN A 597 -8.30 -28.07 -2.12
N MET A 598 -7.21 -27.81 -2.85
CA MET A 598 -7.13 -26.65 -3.74
C MET A 598 -7.86 -26.91 -5.06
N ASP A 599 -7.65 -28.09 -5.65
CA ASP A 599 -8.41 -28.53 -6.83
C ASP A 599 -9.91 -28.55 -6.54
N LEU A 600 -10.31 -28.99 -5.33
CA LEU A 600 -11.71 -28.97 -4.90
C LEU A 600 -12.26 -27.54 -4.74
N VAL A 601 -11.47 -26.63 -4.14
CA VAL A 601 -11.81 -25.20 -4.05
C VAL A 601 -12.01 -24.61 -5.44
N ASN A 602 -11.07 -24.84 -6.35
CA ASN A 602 -11.10 -24.30 -7.71
C ASN A 602 -12.27 -24.88 -8.53
N TYR A 603 -12.54 -26.18 -8.39
CA TYR A 603 -13.68 -26.83 -9.02
C TYR A 603 -15.02 -26.22 -8.59
N ILE A 604 -15.23 -26.08 -7.27
CA ILE A 604 -16.46 -25.50 -6.72
C ILE A 604 -16.57 -24.00 -7.09
N ALA A 605 -15.47 -23.26 -7.00
CA ALA A 605 -15.45 -21.85 -7.39
C ALA A 605 -15.79 -21.65 -8.87
N ALA A 606 -15.30 -22.52 -9.77
CA ALA A 606 -15.62 -22.48 -11.19
C ALA A 606 -17.11 -22.70 -11.46
N HIS A 607 -17.77 -23.57 -10.69
CA HIS A 607 -19.22 -23.76 -10.78
C HIS A 607 -20.01 -22.55 -10.28
N ILE A 608 -19.61 -21.96 -9.16
CA ILE A 608 -20.24 -20.73 -8.64
C ILE A 608 -20.05 -19.58 -9.65
N ALA A 609 -18.87 -19.48 -10.26
CA ALA A 609 -18.63 -18.49 -11.31
C ALA A 609 -19.51 -18.76 -12.54
N LEU A 610 -19.60 -20.01 -12.99
CA LEU A 610 -20.43 -20.39 -14.14
C LEU A 610 -21.90 -20.07 -13.86
N SER A 611 -22.40 -20.41 -12.67
CA SER A 611 -23.78 -20.13 -12.26
C SER A 611 -24.10 -18.64 -12.23
N CYS A 612 -23.11 -17.79 -11.89
CA CYS A 612 -23.28 -16.33 -11.95
C CYS A 612 -23.47 -15.80 -13.37
N LEU A 613 -22.97 -16.51 -14.39
CA LEU A 613 -23.11 -16.16 -15.81
C LEU A 613 -24.33 -16.82 -16.45
N THR A 614 -24.53 -18.12 -16.24
CA THR A 614 -25.66 -18.89 -16.77
C THR A 614 -25.98 -20.10 -15.89
N THR A 615 -27.27 -20.33 -15.62
CA THR A 615 -27.77 -21.51 -14.93
C THR A 615 -28.17 -22.65 -15.88
N GLN A 616 -28.13 -22.40 -17.19
CA GLN A 616 -28.59 -23.33 -18.24
C GLN A 616 -27.45 -24.16 -18.85
N SER A 617 -26.21 -23.99 -18.40
CA SER A 617 -25.08 -24.73 -18.96
C SER A 617 -25.18 -26.22 -18.64
N PRO A 618 -24.97 -27.13 -19.62
CA PRO A 618 -24.97 -28.57 -19.39
C PRO A 618 -23.78 -29.05 -18.53
N LYS A 619 -22.78 -28.20 -18.32
CA LYS A 619 -21.62 -28.49 -17.46
C LYS A 619 -21.80 -28.03 -16.02
N LEU A 620 -22.90 -27.33 -15.71
CA LEU A 620 -23.18 -26.89 -14.35
C LEU A 620 -23.74 -28.06 -13.53
N GLY A 621 -22.96 -28.57 -12.58
CA GLY A 621 -23.42 -29.57 -11.63
C GLY A 621 -24.55 -29.09 -10.71
N ALA A 622 -25.31 -30.02 -10.13
CA ALA A 622 -26.35 -29.68 -9.16
C ALA A 622 -25.74 -29.12 -7.86
N LEU A 623 -26.40 -28.12 -7.25
CA LEU A 623 -25.94 -27.51 -6.01
C LEU A 623 -25.74 -28.56 -4.89
N LYS A 624 -26.65 -29.54 -4.80
CA LYS A 624 -26.56 -30.65 -3.83
C LYS A 624 -25.32 -31.52 -4.03
N ASP A 625 -24.86 -31.69 -5.27
CA ASP A 625 -23.65 -32.47 -5.56
C ASP A 625 -22.39 -31.70 -5.14
N LEU A 626 -22.35 -30.38 -5.34
CA LEU A 626 -21.23 -29.57 -4.83
C LEU A 626 -21.22 -29.48 -3.30
N GLN A 627 -22.40 -29.46 -2.66
CA GLN A 627 -22.51 -29.56 -1.20
C GLN A 627 -21.96 -30.90 -0.70
N LYS A 628 -22.28 -32.03 -1.36
CA LYS A 628 -21.68 -33.34 -1.05
C LYS A 628 -20.17 -33.34 -1.28
N LEU A 629 -19.70 -32.80 -2.40
CA LEU A 629 -18.26 -32.70 -2.69
C LEU A 629 -17.49 -31.91 -1.62
N SER A 630 -18.09 -30.84 -1.08
CA SER A 630 -17.46 -30.04 -0.03
C SER A 630 -17.21 -30.82 1.28
N GLN A 631 -17.83 -32.00 1.45
CA GLN A 631 -17.55 -32.90 2.58
C GLN A 631 -16.15 -33.53 2.49
N GLN A 632 -15.50 -33.50 1.32
CA GLN A 632 -14.09 -33.89 1.17
C GLN A 632 -13.13 -32.87 1.82
N PHE A 633 -13.59 -31.66 2.16
CA PHE A 633 -12.77 -30.75 2.98
C PHE A 633 -12.51 -31.36 4.36
N PRO A 634 -11.35 -31.09 4.99
CA PRO A 634 -11.02 -31.55 6.33
C PRO A 634 -12.14 -31.26 7.33
N THR A 635 -12.45 -32.27 8.15
CA THR A 635 -13.40 -32.16 9.26
C THR A 635 -12.93 -31.13 10.27
N GLU A 636 -11.63 -31.14 10.58
CA GLU A 636 -10.97 -30.10 11.38
C GLU A 636 -10.83 -28.80 10.57
N LYS A 637 -11.71 -27.83 10.84
CA LYS A 637 -11.75 -26.55 10.11
C LYS A 637 -10.46 -25.73 10.19
N ARG A 638 -9.62 -25.94 11.21
CA ARG A 638 -8.26 -25.35 11.29
C ARG A 638 -7.33 -25.79 10.15
N LYS A 639 -7.58 -26.98 9.58
CA LYS A 639 -6.83 -27.54 8.44
C LYS A 639 -7.43 -27.10 7.10
N CYS A 640 -8.51 -26.33 7.08
CA CYS A 640 -9.11 -25.84 5.84
C CYS A 640 -8.43 -24.58 5.31
N LEU A 641 -8.19 -24.53 4.00
CA LEU A 641 -7.94 -23.28 3.28
C LEU A 641 -9.05 -22.27 3.58
N SER A 642 -8.69 -20.98 3.69
CA SER A 642 -9.67 -19.92 3.92
C SER A 642 -10.64 -19.77 2.74
N SER A 643 -10.20 -20.09 1.53
CA SER A 643 -11.07 -20.22 0.35
C SER A 643 -12.09 -21.36 0.49
N ALA A 644 -11.70 -22.52 1.02
CA ALA A 644 -12.64 -23.61 1.32
C ALA A 644 -13.70 -23.18 2.35
N LEU A 645 -13.29 -22.52 3.44
CA LEU A 645 -14.22 -22.00 4.44
C LEU A 645 -15.17 -20.94 3.84
N PHE A 646 -14.66 -20.07 2.99
CA PHE A 646 -15.48 -19.08 2.28
C PHE A 646 -16.52 -19.74 1.36
N LEU A 647 -16.13 -20.78 0.61
CA LEU A 647 -17.05 -21.54 -0.25
C LEU A 647 -18.13 -22.27 0.55
N LEU A 648 -17.81 -22.81 1.74
CA LEU A 648 -18.80 -23.41 2.64
C LEU A 648 -19.89 -22.39 3.02
N ILE A 649 -19.52 -21.13 3.28
CA ILE A 649 -20.49 -20.07 3.59
C ILE A 649 -21.46 -19.86 2.41
N LEU A 650 -20.93 -19.83 1.19
CA LEU A 650 -21.74 -19.61 -0.02
C LEU A 650 -22.67 -20.81 -0.34
N LEU A 651 -22.13 -22.03 -0.27
CA LEU A 651 -22.87 -23.26 -0.60
C LEU A 651 -23.99 -23.55 0.41
N PHE A 652 -23.72 -23.36 1.69
CA PHE A 652 -24.63 -23.71 2.79
C PHE A 652 -25.38 -22.51 3.36
N TRP A 653 -25.38 -21.36 2.71
CA TRP A 653 -26.27 -20.28 3.16
C TRP A 653 -27.74 -20.76 3.13
N PRO A 654 -28.50 -20.66 4.23
CA PRO A 654 -29.88 -21.13 4.31
C PRO A 654 -30.83 -20.38 3.38
N GLU A 655 -31.84 -21.09 2.88
CA GLU A 655 -32.86 -20.61 1.96
C GLU A 655 -34.25 -20.68 2.63
N ASN A 656 -35.19 -19.85 2.19
CA ASN A 656 -36.52 -19.81 2.81
C ASN A 656 -37.27 -21.15 2.73
N GLN A 657 -37.04 -21.89 1.65
CA GLN A 657 -37.62 -23.19 1.34
C GLN A 657 -37.03 -24.35 2.14
N ASP A 658 -35.93 -24.13 2.87
CA ASP A 658 -35.36 -25.15 3.75
C ASP A 658 -36.28 -25.37 4.96
N THR A 659 -36.40 -26.64 5.38
CA THR A 659 -37.06 -26.99 6.64
C THR A 659 -36.27 -26.45 7.84
N ASP A 660 -36.91 -26.29 8.99
CA ASP A 660 -36.25 -25.79 10.20
C ASP A 660 -35.00 -26.61 10.59
N PRO A 661 -35.00 -27.96 10.56
CA PRO A 661 -33.80 -28.76 10.82
C PRO A 661 -32.68 -28.55 9.79
N GLU A 662 -33.04 -28.37 8.51
CA GLU A 662 -32.07 -28.09 7.45
C GLU A 662 -31.44 -26.71 7.61
N LYS A 663 -32.25 -25.69 7.97
CA LYS A 663 -31.75 -24.34 8.27
C LYS A 663 -30.76 -24.37 9.42
N GLU A 664 -31.06 -25.06 10.50
CA GLU A 664 -30.17 -25.14 11.66
C GLU A 664 -28.86 -25.86 11.31
N THR A 665 -28.94 -26.98 10.58
CA THR A 665 -27.76 -27.70 10.10
C THR A 665 -26.87 -26.80 9.24
N LYS A 666 -27.47 -26.05 8.31
CA LYS A 666 -26.76 -25.09 7.45
C LYS A 666 -26.15 -23.94 8.26
N TYR A 667 -26.88 -23.36 9.21
CA TYR A 667 -26.35 -22.31 10.09
C TYR A 667 -25.15 -22.81 10.89
N ASN A 668 -25.18 -24.03 11.42
CA ASN A 668 -24.07 -24.63 12.14
C ASN A 668 -22.80 -24.76 11.28
N ILE A 669 -22.95 -25.17 10.02
CA ILE A 669 -21.83 -25.24 9.06
C ILE A 669 -21.26 -23.83 8.80
N VAL A 670 -22.13 -22.85 8.54
CA VAL A 670 -21.74 -21.47 8.23
C VAL A 670 -21.06 -20.81 9.43
N LEU A 671 -21.64 -20.92 10.63
CA LEU A 671 -21.09 -20.38 11.87
C LEU A 671 -19.69 -20.92 12.15
N SER A 672 -19.52 -22.24 12.02
CA SER A 672 -18.22 -22.89 12.17
C SER A 672 -17.20 -22.32 11.17
N ALA A 673 -17.57 -22.19 9.88
CA ALA A 673 -16.67 -21.64 8.88
C ALA A 673 -16.28 -20.18 9.17
N VAL A 674 -17.24 -19.35 9.61
CA VAL A 674 -17.02 -17.93 9.96
C VAL A 674 -16.09 -17.79 11.16
N GLU A 675 -16.24 -18.62 12.18
CA GLU A 675 -15.40 -18.57 13.38
C GLU A 675 -13.91 -18.78 13.05
N TYR A 676 -13.60 -19.79 12.25
CA TYR A 676 -12.23 -20.08 11.83
C TYR A 676 -11.69 -19.04 10.84
N LEU A 677 -12.52 -18.50 9.94
CA LEU A 677 -12.13 -17.36 9.10
C LEU A 677 -11.79 -16.13 9.93
N LYS A 678 -12.59 -15.81 10.96
CA LYS A 678 -12.31 -14.70 11.88
C LYS A 678 -10.98 -14.92 12.62
N ARG A 679 -10.74 -16.10 13.20
CA ARG A 679 -9.49 -16.43 13.90
C ARG A 679 -8.26 -16.34 12.98
N SER A 680 -8.33 -16.93 11.79
CA SER A 680 -7.28 -16.84 10.76
C SER A 680 -7.02 -15.40 10.33
N TYR A 681 -8.09 -14.61 10.14
CA TYR A 681 -8.01 -13.21 9.79
C TYR A 681 -7.34 -12.36 10.89
N TRP A 682 -7.77 -12.50 12.15
CA TRP A 682 -7.20 -11.76 13.27
C TRP A 682 -5.73 -12.09 13.50
N THR A 683 -5.35 -13.36 13.37
CA THR A 683 -3.94 -13.80 13.45
C THR A 683 -3.09 -13.15 12.34
N LYS A 684 -3.64 -12.96 11.15
CA LYS A 684 -2.94 -12.36 9.98
C LYS A 684 -3.00 -10.84 9.92
N MET A 685 -3.91 -10.19 10.65
CA MET A 685 -4.20 -8.75 10.50
C MET A 685 -4.10 -7.94 11.80
N LYS A 686 -3.65 -8.55 12.91
CA LYS A 686 -3.48 -7.88 14.20
C LYS A 686 -2.71 -6.56 14.05
N ASP A 687 -1.66 -6.57 13.22
CA ASP A 687 -0.68 -5.47 13.14
C ASP A 687 -0.76 -4.65 11.83
N ILE A 688 -1.81 -4.87 11.01
CA ILE A 688 -2.03 -4.08 9.78
C ILE A 688 -2.74 -2.75 10.14
N PRO A 689 -2.20 -1.58 9.71
CA PRO A 689 -2.85 -0.29 9.96
C PRO A 689 -4.28 -0.25 9.44
N GLN A 690 -5.22 0.28 10.22
CA GLN A 690 -6.66 0.33 9.88
C GLN A 690 -6.96 0.84 8.46
N ARG A 691 -6.17 1.81 7.98
CA ARG A 691 -6.26 2.35 6.60
C ARG A 691 -6.08 1.30 5.48
N LYS A 692 -5.40 0.18 5.75
CA LYS A 692 -5.18 -0.94 4.82
C LYS A 692 -6.17 -2.09 5.02
N LYS A 693 -6.95 -2.11 6.10
CA LYS A 693 -7.93 -3.16 6.44
C LYS A 693 -9.24 -3.01 5.62
N ARG A 694 -9.17 -2.98 4.29
CA ARG A 694 -10.38 -2.94 3.45
C ARG A 694 -11.14 -4.25 3.51
N ILE A 695 -12.47 -4.16 3.69
CA ILE A 695 -13.39 -5.28 3.54
C ILE A 695 -13.76 -5.33 2.05
N TYR A 696 -13.35 -6.41 1.36
CA TYR A 696 -13.72 -6.63 -0.04
C TYR A 696 -14.84 -7.68 -0.11
N THR A 697 -16.00 -7.24 -0.58
CA THR A 697 -17.19 -8.09 -0.75
C THR A 697 -17.20 -8.67 -2.15
N HIS A 698 -17.26 -10.00 -2.25
CA HIS A 698 -17.27 -10.70 -3.53
C HIS A 698 -18.70 -10.99 -4.01
N PHE A 699 -19.57 -11.38 -3.10
CA PHE A 699 -20.96 -11.75 -3.41
C PHE A 699 -21.94 -11.07 -2.46
N PHE A 700 -23.19 -10.99 -2.88
CA PHE A 700 -24.31 -10.54 -2.06
C PHE A 700 -25.42 -11.59 -2.04
N LEU A 701 -26.24 -11.59 -1.00
CA LEU A 701 -27.45 -12.41 -0.93
C LEU A 701 -28.54 -11.82 -1.83
N SER A 702 -29.12 -12.65 -2.69
CA SER A 702 -30.13 -12.25 -3.67
C SER A 702 -31.52 -12.79 -3.32
N ASN A 703 -32.55 -12.28 -4.01
CA ASN A 703 -33.92 -12.79 -3.90
C ASN A 703 -34.15 -14.15 -4.56
N GLY A 704 -33.19 -14.66 -5.35
CA GLY A 704 -33.25 -15.97 -5.99
C GLY A 704 -33.12 -17.15 -5.02
N SER A 705 -33.21 -18.37 -5.56
CA SER A 705 -33.01 -19.65 -4.86
C SER A 705 -32.00 -20.52 -5.61
N GLY A 706 -31.48 -21.56 -4.95
CA GLY A 706 -30.49 -22.47 -5.53
C GLY A 706 -29.23 -21.72 -5.99
N TRP A 707 -28.90 -21.82 -7.28
CA TRP A 707 -27.73 -21.13 -7.88
C TRP A 707 -27.87 -19.62 -7.94
N ASP A 708 -29.10 -19.09 -8.02
CA ASP A 708 -29.35 -17.66 -8.11
C ASP A 708 -29.34 -16.98 -6.74
N LYS A 709 -29.27 -17.74 -5.63
CA LYS A 709 -29.33 -17.19 -4.26
C LYS A 709 -28.19 -16.23 -3.91
N ILE A 710 -27.04 -16.36 -4.58
CA ILE A 710 -25.89 -15.47 -4.43
C ILE A 710 -25.63 -14.75 -5.75
N VAL A 711 -25.31 -13.47 -5.65
CA VAL A 711 -25.01 -12.64 -6.81
C VAL A 711 -23.61 -12.03 -6.68
N HIS A 712 -22.81 -12.13 -7.73
CA HIS A 712 -21.48 -11.53 -7.75
C HIS A 712 -21.55 -9.99 -7.77
N LYS A 713 -20.59 -9.34 -7.10
CA LYS A 713 -20.48 -7.87 -7.00
C LYS A 713 -20.51 -7.14 -8.35
N SER A 714 -20.02 -7.75 -9.43
CA SER A 714 -20.05 -7.13 -10.76
C SER A 714 -21.47 -6.84 -11.28
N LYS A 715 -22.48 -7.64 -10.89
CA LYS A 715 -23.90 -7.36 -11.20
C LYS A 715 -24.41 -6.15 -10.42
N VAL A 716 -24.05 -6.03 -9.14
CA VAL A 716 -24.34 -4.85 -8.31
C VAL A 716 -23.66 -3.60 -8.89
N GLU A 717 -22.40 -3.72 -9.33
CA GLU A 717 -21.67 -2.61 -9.96
C GLU A 717 -22.29 -2.18 -11.29
N THR A 718 -22.87 -3.12 -12.05
CA THR A 718 -23.55 -2.85 -13.34
C THR A 718 -24.79 -1.98 -13.18
N ILE A 719 -25.57 -2.16 -12.12
CA ILE A 719 -26.72 -1.28 -11.80
C ILE A 719 -26.27 0.19 -11.66
N THR A 720 -25.04 0.41 -11.18
CA THR A 720 -24.47 1.75 -10.98
C THR A 720 -23.58 2.24 -12.14
N LYS A 721 -23.45 1.48 -13.25
CA LYS A 721 -22.59 1.86 -14.39
C LYS A 721 -23.11 3.07 -15.16
N VAL A 722 -24.43 3.30 -15.16
CA VAL A 722 -25.08 4.42 -15.86
C VAL A 722 -24.85 5.76 -15.15
N LEU A 723 -24.46 5.72 -13.87
CA LEU A 723 -24.19 6.91 -13.07
C LEU A 723 -22.79 7.46 -13.36
N SER A 724 -22.64 8.79 -13.34
CA SER A 724 -21.31 9.39 -13.36
C SER A 724 -20.46 8.93 -12.17
N ILE A 725 -19.13 8.97 -12.29
CA ILE A 725 -18.22 8.53 -11.22
C ILE A 725 -18.49 9.28 -9.90
N SER A 726 -18.82 10.58 -9.99
CA SER A 726 -19.19 11.43 -8.86
C SER A 726 -20.51 11.00 -8.21
N GLU A 727 -21.57 10.80 -9.00
CA GLU A 727 -22.88 10.40 -8.48
C GLU A 727 -22.86 8.99 -7.90
N LYS A 728 -22.19 8.06 -8.58
CA LYS A 728 -21.96 6.70 -8.08
C LYS A 728 -21.35 6.77 -6.68
N ARG A 729 -20.23 7.48 -6.53
CA ARG A 729 -19.53 7.60 -5.25
C ARG A 729 -20.41 8.24 -4.17
N MET A 730 -21.14 9.31 -4.50
CA MET A 730 -22.07 9.97 -3.58
C MET A 730 -23.14 9.00 -3.07
N LYS A 731 -23.81 8.27 -3.98
CA LYS A 731 -24.86 7.30 -3.60
C LYS A 731 -24.34 6.11 -2.80
N TRP A 732 -23.12 5.63 -3.08
CA TRP A 732 -22.47 4.61 -2.26
C TRP A 732 -22.11 5.14 -0.86
N PHE A 733 -21.69 6.41 -0.75
CA PHE A 733 -21.33 7.04 0.51
C PHE A 733 -22.56 7.38 1.36
N SER A 734 -23.59 8.01 0.80
CA SER A 734 -24.85 8.33 1.48
C SER A 734 -25.70 7.10 1.80
N GLY A 735 -25.41 5.97 1.15
CA GLY A 735 -26.21 4.74 1.26
C GLY A 735 -27.47 4.75 0.39
N GLU A 736 -27.71 5.80 -0.38
CA GLU A 736 -28.82 5.87 -1.35
C GLU A 736 -28.77 4.79 -2.41
N VAL A 737 -27.58 4.26 -2.71
CA VAL A 737 -27.45 3.13 -3.65
C VAL A 737 -28.32 1.94 -3.21
N TRP A 738 -28.44 1.71 -1.90
CA TRP A 738 -29.22 0.62 -1.33
C TRP A 738 -30.73 0.86 -1.37
N LYS A 739 -31.16 2.10 -1.63
CA LYS A 739 -32.57 2.49 -1.77
C LYS A 739 -33.06 2.40 -3.22
N MET A 740 -32.18 2.07 -4.18
CA MET A 740 -32.55 1.96 -5.58
C MET A 740 -33.50 0.76 -5.81
N PRO A 741 -34.60 0.91 -6.57
CA PRO A 741 -35.52 -0.20 -6.85
C PRO A 741 -34.85 -1.41 -7.49
N GLU A 742 -33.85 -1.19 -8.34
CA GLU A 742 -33.07 -2.25 -8.98
C GLU A 742 -32.24 -3.05 -7.98
N MET A 743 -31.72 -2.38 -6.94
CA MET A 743 -31.01 -3.05 -5.84
C MET A 743 -31.96 -3.85 -4.97
N ALA A 744 -33.14 -3.31 -4.64
CA ALA A 744 -34.15 -4.04 -3.87
C ALA A 744 -34.73 -5.24 -4.64
N LYS A 745 -34.81 -5.16 -5.97
CA LYS A 745 -35.17 -6.31 -6.83
C LYS A 745 -34.07 -7.37 -6.84
N LEU A 746 -32.80 -6.96 -6.89
CA LEU A 746 -31.66 -7.86 -6.96
C LEU A 746 -31.34 -8.53 -5.61
N LEU A 747 -31.31 -7.76 -4.54
CA LEU A 747 -30.79 -8.16 -3.23
C LEU A 747 -31.91 -8.50 -2.26
N ARG A 748 -31.65 -9.50 -1.43
CA ARG A 748 -32.57 -9.93 -0.38
C ARG A 748 -32.31 -9.18 0.92
N THR A 749 -33.37 -8.60 1.44
CA THR A 749 -33.39 -8.05 2.80
C THR A 749 -33.50 -9.19 3.81
N VAL A 750 -32.59 -9.20 4.79
CA VAL A 750 -32.66 -10.10 5.94
C VAL A 750 -33.03 -9.34 7.20
N SER A 751 -33.55 -10.07 8.17
CA SER A 751 -33.95 -9.53 9.46
C SER A 751 -32.93 -9.88 10.55
N GLY A 752 -32.91 -9.07 11.59
CA GLY A 752 -32.04 -9.26 12.74
C GLY A 752 -32.41 -8.29 13.85
N TRP A 753 -31.58 -8.24 14.88
CA TRP A 753 -31.70 -7.27 15.95
C TRP A 753 -30.32 -6.73 16.34
N THR A 754 -30.30 -5.57 16.98
CA THR A 754 -29.12 -5.03 17.64
C THR A 754 -29.17 -5.29 19.14
N GLU A 755 -28.02 -5.50 19.76
CA GLU A 755 -27.85 -5.58 21.22
C GLU A 755 -26.44 -5.05 21.53
N ASP A 756 -26.35 -3.97 22.31
CA ASP A 756 -25.10 -3.26 22.64
C ASP A 756 -24.23 -2.88 21.42
N GLY A 757 -24.87 -2.40 20.34
CA GLY A 757 -24.17 -2.03 19.09
C GLY A 757 -23.64 -3.23 18.28
N ILE A 758 -24.00 -4.46 18.66
CA ILE A 758 -23.69 -5.70 17.94
C ILE A 758 -24.93 -6.12 17.12
N VAL A 759 -24.73 -6.45 15.85
CA VAL A 759 -25.79 -6.93 14.96
C VAL A 759 -25.87 -8.45 14.98
N TYR A 760 -27.08 -8.98 15.20
CA TYR A 760 -27.38 -10.40 15.19
C TYR A 760 -28.36 -10.74 14.06
N LEU A 761 -28.15 -11.88 13.42
CA LEU A 761 -29.05 -12.41 12.39
C LEU A 761 -30.24 -13.15 13.02
N GLU A 762 -31.44 -12.88 12.52
CA GLU A 762 -32.65 -13.65 12.84
C GLU A 762 -32.66 -14.97 12.04
N GLY A 763 -32.78 -16.11 12.73
CA GLY A 763 -32.87 -17.43 12.09
C GLY A 763 -32.24 -18.58 12.88
N PRO A 764 -30.93 -18.52 13.22
CA PRO A 764 -30.27 -19.58 13.98
C PRO A 764 -30.88 -19.71 15.38
N LYS A 765 -31.30 -20.93 15.76
CA LYS A 765 -31.94 -21.17 17.06
C LYS A 765 -30.96 -21.60 18.13
N GLU A 766 -29.89 -22.34 17.79
CA GLU A 766 -28.95 -22.87 18.78
C GLU A 766 -27.91 -21.83 19.24
N LYS A 767 -27.47 -20.94 18.34
CA LYS A 767 -26.40 -19.98 18.60
C LYS A 767 -26.68 -18.61 17.98
N LYS A 768 -26.52 -17.55 18.76
CA LYS A 768 -26.55 -16.17 18.25
C LYS A 768 -25.50 -15.99 17.15
N PHE A 769 -25.91 -15.55 15.95
CA PHE A 769 -25.01 -15.31 14.83
C PHE A 769 -24.72 -13.82 14.67
N THR A 770 -23.55 -13.40 15.16
CA THR A 770 -23.05 -12.03 15.01
C THR A 770 -22.59 -11.71 13.59
N ILE A 771 -23.15 -10.64 13.01
CA ILE A 771 -22.81 -10.11 11.69
C ILE A 771 -22.07 -8.77 11.86
N PRO A 772 -20.78 -8.66 11.47
CA PRO A 772 -20.09 -7.39 11.43
C PRO A 772 -20.79 -6.38 10.52
N HIS A 773 -20.80 -5.11 10.91
CA HIS A 773 -21.38 -4.01 10.14
C HIS A 773 -20.30 -3.22 9.40
N LEU A 774 -20.62 -2.71 8.21
CA LEU A 774 -19.66 -1.90 7.44
C LEU A 774 -19.50 -0.47 7.99
N LYS A 775 -20.57 0.13 8.53
CA LYS A 775 -20.58 1.51 9.06
C LYS A 775 -21.11 1.49 10.49
N ALA A 776 -20.26 1.80 11.47
CA ALA A 776 -20.65 1.83 12.88
C ALA A 776 -21.79 2.84 13.16
N ALA A 777 -21.74 4.00 12.50
CA ALA A 777 -22.77 5.04 12.63
C ALA A 777 -24.17 4.62 12.14
N SER A 778 -24.31 3.50 11.40
CA SER A 778 -25.63 2.99 10.97
C SER A 778 -26.22 1.93 11.91
N VAL A 779 -25.56 1.62 13.02
CA VAL A 779 -26.02 0.60 13.97
C VAL A 779 -26.70 1.29 15.16
N PRO A 780 -27.99 1.03 15.41
CA PRO A 780 -28.64 1.44 16.65
C PRO A 780 -27.91 0.85 17.87
N TYR A 781 -27.68 1.68 18.89
CA TYR A 781 -27.04 1.22 20.14
C TYR A 781 -28.02 0.44 21.03
N GLY A 782 -29.32 0.73 20.93
CA GLY A 782 -30.39 0.05 21.66
C GLY A 782 -30.80 -1.29 21.06
N ASN A 783 -31.71 -1.98 21.76
CA ASN A 783 -32.28 -3.26 21.32
C ASN A 783 -33.37 -3.02 20.28
N GLU A 784 -32.97 -2.88 19.02
CA GLU A 784 -33.86 -2.56 17.91
C GLU A 784 -33.97 -3.75 16.95
N ASN A 785 -35.18 -4.02 16.47
CA ASN A 785 -35.38 -4.92 15.34
C ASN A 785 -34.93 -4.22 14.06
N ILE A 786 -34.08 -4.87 13.27
CA ILE A 786 -33.47 -4.28 12.08
C ILE A 786 -33.65 -5.15 10.85
N THR A 787 -33.43 -4.52 9.71
CA THR A 787 -33.32 -5.15 8.39
C THR A 787 -32.04 -4.67 7.72
N PHE A 788 -31.42 -5.53 6.92
CA PHE A 788 -30.18 -5.20 6.21
C PHE A 788 -29.94 -6.11 5.01
N TYR A 789 -29.02 -5.72 4.13
CA TYR A 789 -28.48 -6.56 3.07
C TYR A 789 -27.22 -7.30 3.52
N LEU A 790 -27.01 -8.51 3.01
CA LEU A 790 -25.83 -9.32 3.32
C LEU A 790 -24.83 -9.33 2.16
N GLY A 791 -23.59 -8.95 2.47
CA GLY A 791 -22.43 -9.13 1.61
C GLY A 791 -21.51 -10.21 2.15
N PHE A 792 -20.98 -11.06 1.27
CA PHE A 792 -20.06 -12.14 1.59
C PHE A 792 -18.63 -11.74 1.25
N THR A 793 -17.75 -11.84 2.25
CA THR A 793 -16.34 -11.50 2.17
C THR A 793 -15.49 -12.69 2.62
N PHE A 794 -14.19 -12.69 2.35
CA PHE A 794 -13.27 -13.67 2.95
C PHE A 794 -13.12 -13.56 4.48
N ARG A 795 -13.85 -12.63 5.14
CA ARG A 795 -14.01 -12.56 6.60
C ARG A 795 -15.35 -13.12 7.10
N GLY A 796 -16.19 -13.58 6.19
CA GLY A 796 -17.57 -13.98 6.45
C GLY A 796 -18.60 -12.94 5.99
N PRO A 797 -19.87 -13.12 6.37
CA PRO A 797 -20.96 -12.21 6.04
C PRO A 797 -20.81 -10.86 6.74
N VAL A 798 -21.23 -9.79 6.07
CA VAL A 798 -21.19 -8.40 6.55
C VAL A 798 -22.52 -7.72 6.25
N ALA A 799 -23.02 -6.94 7.22
CA ALA A 799 -24.27 -6.20 7.11
C ALA A 799 -24.07 -4.86 6.37
N TYR A 800 -24.99 -4.60 5.44
CA TYR A 800 -25.09 -3.40 4.62
C TYR A 800 -26.47 -2.77 4.79
N ASN A 801 -26.54 -1.44 4.79
CA ASN A 801 -27.80 -0.69 4.85
C ASN A 801 -28.73 -1.12 5.99
N ILE A 802 -28.24 -1.00 7.23
CA ILE A 802 -29.01 -1.34 8.42
C ILE A 802 -30.14 -0.32 8.60
N THR A 803 -31.37 -0.80 8.66
CA THR A 803 -32.59 0.00 8.85
C THR A 803 -33.46 -0.59 9.95
N VAL A 804 -33.88 0.24 10.90
CA VAL A 804 -34.80 -0.16 11.98
C VAL A 804 -36.16 -0.52 11.40
N LYS A 805 -36.71 -1.69 11.78
CA LYS A 805 -38.09 -2.07 11.48
C LYS A 805 -39.00 -1.17 12.31
N LYS A 806 -39.81 -0.36 11.62
CA LYS A 806 -40.87 0.42 12.26
C LYS A 806 -42.07 -0.46 12.57
#